data_AF-B8CX02-F1
#
_entry.id   AF-B8CX02-F1
#
_cell.length_a   1.000
_cell.length_b   1.000
_cell.length_c   1.000
_cell.angle_alpha   90.00
_cell.angle_beta   90.00
_cell.angle_gamma   90.00
#
_symmetry.space_group_name_H-M   'P 1'
#
loop_
_entity.id
_entity.type
_entity.pdbx_description
1 polymer ?
#
loop_
_entity_poly.entity_id
_entity_poly.type
_entity_poly.pdbx_seq_one_letter_code
_entity_poly.pdbx_strand_id
1 'polypeptide(L)'
;MASTFNAYKKQSEAGTYENRLLKVCLKLFNINHYINGKGFIELNWKSTKRKGLIFFREDIEKTPEIDPAESEIDFIVTVLLPGAKIDYNNVKISCKDQRIITWIPVEVSEKELVFILDESENELKTKKLLKQLYLKGVIKNYKHEYKDFNKNTCHGILEEVVKDVLDKTYYRHPPGSKMAFEDMIYSEIKEVFEEYKIFDDFYEELKKGNLHSIDREVYPFFRDKPYGIPRKAINYMILAAHDRGFCRLYKKNGQIIVLNNYKDNVEENLARIKSKDIEFVGKGETVAERDWKECQLILKEFGYSITGNLTLKKQDKCWEMLVNIQNNMKEELEHAIRINSELCYLLEEAKQVKEINKPLFKLNHVMEQDFYRLDNDSYDGIKKFINLLYSTYGNVNSFKKELKEVKELLYFVRMKNNRVLAEEYYYLKKISLPLRGYEDLRMALITLLKKISNLKVMVSNQENFKSFLEELSQFKDRYKKQYLKEHLKYQRELVSFTEKLRSLKEYEALRLLSGIKVIRVAYNIKPIKKYIDTFFPGKCQVDNLDQLLDKQPRCNCGFSLGEVSTIPSLQKIKPMLLKGVKEYIKKLHTPKFKSLIQDYIQKKPDSLLNTFNKCEKLYDKIELINPTLIKEINKALNCTYTIKVSWQDLGESLKGSYPASNLDTVKDKLEERVIEILKQKESSNDLNLDNIIINLI
;
A
#
# COMPACT_ATOMS: atom_id res chain seq x y z
N MET A 1 -10.06 89.25 31.34
CA MET A 1 -10.78 87.95 31.42
C MET A 1 -11.53 87.57 30.15
N ALA A 2 -12.24 88.48 29.46
CA ALA A 2 -12.86 88.17 28.16
C ALA A 2 -11.85 87.90 27.00
N SER A 3 -10.61 88.43 27.09
CA SER A 3 -9.57 88.22 26.07
C SER A 3 -8.90 86.84 26.11
N THR A 4 -8.78 86.24 27.30
CA THR A 4 -8.20 84.90 27.49
C THR A 4 -9.15 83.80 27.00
N PHE A 5 -10.46 83.98 27.17
CA PHE A 5 -11.47 83.01 26.74
C PHE A 5 -11.62 82.93 25.21
N ASN A 6 -11.49 84.07 24.50
CA ASN A 6 -11.52 84.10 23.03
C ASN A 6 -10.26 83.51 22.38
N ALA A 7 -9.10 83.54 23.07
CA ALA A 7 -7.88 82.87 22.61
C ALA A 7 -8.00 81.32 22.69
N TYR A 8 -8.65 80.79 23.73
CA TYR A 8 -8.90 79.35 23.89
C TYR A 8 -9.95 78.80 22.92
N LYS A 9 -11.00 79.59 22.61
CA LYS A 9 -12.01 79.20 21.61
C LYS A 9 -11.38 79.01 20.21
N LYS A 10 -10.44 79.88 19.81
CA LYS A 10 -9.68 79.80 18.55
C LYS A 10 -8.68 78.64 18.51
N GLN A 11 -8.09 78.22 19.64
CA GLN A 11 -7.19 77.05 19.69
C GLN A 11 -7.94 75.71 19.68
N SER A 12 -9.20 75.66 20.13
CA SER A 12 -10.01 74.43 20.15
C SER A 12 -10.44 73.92 18.76
N GLU A 13 -10.21 74.72 17.73
CA GLU A 13 -10.48 74.40 16.32
C GLU A 13 -9.26 73.73 15.63
N ALA A 14 -8.09 73.65 16.29
CA ALA A 14 -6.84 73.17 15.70
C ALA A 14 -6.44 71.69 15.98
N GLY A 15 -7.31 70.86 16.57
CA GLY A 15 -7.28 69.41 16.31
C GLY A 15 -6.35 68.46 17.11
N THR A 16 -5.87 68.79 18.32
CA THR A 16 -5.18 67.81 19.21
C THR A 16 -6.11 67.15 20.25
N TYR A 17 -5.73 65.98 20.81
CA TYR A 17 -6.58 65.18 21.73
C TYR A 17 -6.90 65.89 23.07
N GLU A 18 -6.01 66.77 23.55
CA GLU A 18 -6.23 67.64 24.72
C GLU A 18 -7.48 68.55 24.55
N ASN A 19 -7.83 68.90 23.31
CA ASN A 19 -9.04 69.68 23.00
C ASN A 19 -10.34 68.87 23.09
N ARG A 20 -10.30 67.54 23.14
CA ARG A 20 -11.51 66.69 23.24
C ARG A 20 -12.03 66.57 24.66
N LEU A 21 -11.14 66.42 25.65
CA LEU A 21 -11.54 66.32 27.07
C LEU A 21 -12.17 67.65 27.53
N LEU A 22 -11.54 68.77 27.19
CA LEU A 22 -12.09 70.10 27.46
C LEU A 22 -13.42 70.33 26.75
N LYS A 23 -13.58 69.85 25.50
CA LYS A 23 -14.88 69.88 24.79
C LYS A 23 -15.96 69.02 25.45
N VAL A 24 -15.62 67.87 26.04
CA VAL A 24 -16.57 67.03 26.77
C VAL A 24 -17.02 67.71 28.06
N CYS A 25 -16.07 68.27 28.83
CA CYS A 25 -16.39 69.03 30.03
C CYS A 25 -17.25 70.28 29.70
N LEU A 26 -16.90 71.04 28.66
CA LEU A 26 -17.69 72.20 28.21
C LEU A 26 -19.06 71.83 27.61
N LYS A 27 -19.25 70.59 27.14
CA LYS A 27 -20.56 70.08 26.69
C LYS A 27 -21.45 69.73 27.87
N LEU A 28 -20.88 69.13 28.92
CA LEU A 28 -21.64 68.61 30.06
C LEU A 28 -21.89 69.67 31.15
N PHE A 29 -21.01 70.67 31.26
CA PHE A 29 -21.03 71.63 32.36
C PHE A 29 -21.03 73.09 31.90
N ASN A 30 -21.72 73.96 32.65
CA ASN A 30 -21.56 75.41 32.61
C ASN A 30 -20.46 75.79 33.60
N ILE A 31 -19.44 76.53 33.12
CA ILE A 31 -18.35 77.04 33.97
C ILE A 31 -18.79 78.41 34.49
N ASN A 32 -18.98 78.54 35.80
CA ASN A 32 -19.56 79.75 36.37
C ASN A 32 -18.51 80.78 36.79
N HIS A 33 -17.53 80.40 37.61
CA HIS A 33 -16.47 81.31 38.06
C HIS A 33 -15.15 80.58 38.33
N TYR A 34 -14.04 81.26 38.04
CA TYR A 34 -12.72 80.87 38.55
C TYR A 34 -12.52 81.56 39.90
N ILE A 35 -12.45 80.77 40.97
CA ILE A 35 -12.27 81.31 42.33
C ILE A 35 -10.77 81.46 42.56
N ASN A 36 -10.28 82.68 42.39
CA ASN A 36 -8.86 82.96 42.44
C ASN A 36 -8.33 82.84 43.89
N GLY A 37 -7.25 82.08 44.08
CA GLY A 37 -6.60 81.86 45.38
C GLY A 37 -6.66 80.43 45.94
N LYS A 38 -7.54 79.54 45.40
CA LYS A 38 -7.62 78.13 45.86
C LYS A 38 -7.48 77.07 44.76
N GLY A 39 -7.42 77.48 43.48
CA GLY A 39 -7.05 76.60 42.37
C GLY A 39 -8.09 75.58 41.92
N PHE A 40 -9.39 75.91 42.03
CA PHE A 40 -10.49 75.07 41.53
C PHE A 40 -11.45 75.84 40.61
N ILE A 41 -12.18 75.09 39.79
CA ILE A 41 -13.22 75.61 38.89
C ILE A 41 -14.58 75.07 39.32
N GLU A 42 -15.54 75.95 39.60
CA GLU A 42 -16.91 75.55 39.87
C GLU A 42 -17.68 75.26 38.58
N LEU A 43 -18.35 74.11 38.57
CA LEU A 43 -19.13 73.59 37.46
C LEU A 43 -20.56 73.35 37.87
N ASN A 44 -21.51 73.77 37.03
CA ASN A 44 -22.88 73.30 37.11
C ASN A 44 -23.15 72.33 35.98
N TRP A 45 -23.80 71.21 36.26
CA TRP A 45 -24.26 70.32 35.21
C TRP A 45 -25.29 71.05 34.34
N LYS A 46 -25.20 70.95 33.01
CA LYS A 46 -26.17 71.64 32.14
C LYS A 46 -27.58 71.05 32.21
N SER A 47 -27.69 69.75 32.47
CA SER A 47 -28.94 69.00 32.46
C SER A 47 -29.52 68.73 33.84
N THR A 48 -28.82 69.11 34.92
CA THR A 48 -29.30 68.92 36.31
C THR A 48 -28.91 70.12 37.17
N LYS A 49 -29.57 70.33 38.32
CA LYS A 49 -29.23 71.43 39.24
C LYS A 49 -27.93 71.21 40.04
N ARG A 50 -27.20 70.11 39.76
CA ARG A 50 -26.06 69.69 40.55
C ARG A 50 -24.83 70.56 40.32
N LYS A 51 -24.14 70.91 41.40
CA LYS A 51 -22.90 71.69 41.41
C LYS A 51 -21.71 70.77 41.69
N GLY A 52 -20.58 71.06 41.07
CA GLY A 52 -19.36 70.29 41.24
C GLY A 52 -18.10 71.15 41.14
N LEU A 53 -16.98 70.61 41.63
CA LEU A 53 -15.67 71.25 41.48
C LEU A 53 -14.75 70.44 40.59
N ILE A 54 -13.97 71.11 39.73
CA ILE A 54 -12.81 70.50 39.05
C ILE A 54 -11.49 70.94 39.68
N PHE A 55 -10.62 69.95 39.92
CA PHE A 55 -9.21 70.13 40.28
C PHE A 55 -8.29 69.70 39.15
N PHE A 56 -7.22 70.46 38.92
CA PHE A 56 -6.10 70.04 38.08
C PHE A 56 -4.85 69.96 38.93
N ARG A 57 -4.23 68.78 39.08
CA ARG A 57 -3.08 68.58 39.99
C ARG A 57 -2.03 67.63 39.41
N GLU A 58 -0.79 67.77 39.89
CA GLU A 58 0.32 66.86 39.54
C GLU A 58 0.33 65.58 40.40
N ASP A 59 -0.25 65.62 41.61
CA ASP A 59 -0.24 64.54 42.60
C ASP A 59 -1.54 64.51 43.43
N ILE A 60 -2.02 63.30 43.80
CA ILE A 60 -3.26 63.03 44.55
C ILE A 60 -3.10 63.33 46.05
N GLU A 61 -1.91 63.14 46.62
CA GLU A 61 -1.70 63.12 48.08
C GLU A 61 -1.90 64.48 48.78
N LYS A 62 -2.07 65.57 48.03
CA LYS A 62 -2.25 66.94 48.56
C LYS A 62 -3.63 67.52 48.25
N THR A 63 -4.67 66.68 48.27
CA THR A 63 -6.04 67.14 48.06
C THR A 63 -6.54 67.85 49.33
N PRO A 64 -7.00 69.12 49.26
CA PRO A 64 -7.57 69.76 50.44
C PRO A 64 -8.84 69.00 50.86
N GLU A 65 -8.99 68.76 52.17
CA GLU A 65 -10.27 68.30 52.71
C GLU A 65 -11.32 69.38 52.48
N ILE A 66 -12.29 69.07 51.63
CA ILE A 66 -13.47 69.88 51.40
C ILE A 66 -14.63 69.06 51.93
N ASP A 67 -15.33 69.58 52.92
CA ASP A 67 -16.61 69.01 53.35
C ASP A 67 -17.67 69.37 52.30
N PRO A 68 -18.21 68.37 51.57
CA PRO A 68 -19.22 68.62 50.53
C PRO A 68 -20.53 69.14 51.12
N ALA A 69 -20.83 68.82 52.39
CA ALA A 69 -22.07 69.21 53.06
C ALA A 69 -22.07 70.70 53.43
N GLU A 70 -20.91 71.26 53.82
CA GLU A 70 -20.79 72.71 54.11
C GLU A 70 -20.68 73.57 52.84
N SER A 71 -20.30 72.98 51.70
CA SER A 71 -19.96 73.71 50.48
C SER A 71 -21.04 73.67 49.38
N GLU A 72 -22.18 73.00 49.61
CA GLU A 72 -23.23 72.75 48.60
C GLU A 72 -22.71 72.12 47.30
N ILE A 73 -21.74 71.20 47.39
CA ILE A 73 -21.11 70.54 46.22
C ILE A 73 -21.58 69.09 46.13
N ASP A 74 -22.18 68.72 45.00
CA ASP A 74 -22.70 67.37 44.76
C ASP A 74 -21.66 66.39 44.23
N PHE A 75 -20.58 66.87 43.60
CA PHE A 75 -19.52 66.02 43.07
C PHE A 75 -18.18 66.76 42.89
N ILE A 76 -17.07 66.02 42.96
CA ILE A 76 -15.72 66.54 42.71
C ILE A 76 -15.08 65.74 41.60
N VAL A 77 -14.43 66.44 40.67
CA VAL A 77 -13.69 65.85 39.55
C VAL A 77 -12.24 66.27 39.64
N THR A 78 -11.35 65.32 39.93
CA THR A 78 -9.90 65.57 39.96
C THR A 78 -9.27 65.08 38.66
N VAL A 79 -8.55 65.97 37.99
CA VAL A 79 -7.81 65.68 36.76
C VAL A 79 -6.33 65.72 37.10
N LEU A 80 -5.67 64.58 36.98
CA LEU A 80 -4.24 64.45 37.24
C LEU A 80 -3.43 64.67 35.97
N LEU A 81 -2.46 65.57 36.06
CA LEU A 81 -1.53 65.90 34.98
C LEU A 81 -0.10 65.61 35.46
N PRO A 82 0.29 64.33 35.57
CA PRO A 82 1.61 63.97 36.07
C PRO A 82 2.71 64.47 35.12
N GLY A 83 3.62 65.32 35.63
CA GLY A 83 4.80 65.82 34.92
C GLY A 83 4.64 67.15 34.17
N ALA A 84 3.56 67.92 34.40
CA ALA A 84 3.33 69.20 33.73
C ALA A 84 3.57 70.40 34.66
N LYS A 85 4.69 71.12 34.49
CA LYS A 85 4.92 72.42 35.17
C LYS A 85 3.92 73.47 34.66
N ILE A 86 2.96 73.83 35.50
CA ILE A 86 1.97 74.88 35.20
C ILE A 86 2.57 76.24 35.54
N ASP A 87 3.00 77.01 34.53
CA ASP A 87 3.32 78.43 34.67
C ASP A 87 2.06 79.27 34.40
N TYR A 88 1.57 79.96 35.43
CA TYR A 88 0.26 80.63 35.42
C TYR A 88 0.23 81.94 34.61
N ASN A 89 1.37 82.40 34.06
CA ASN A 89 1.44 83.68 33.37
C ASN A 89 1.57 83.60 31.84
N ASN A 90 1.83 82.45 31.21
CA ASN A 90 1.74 82.26 29.75
C ASN A 90 1.78 80.75 29.38
N VAL A 91 0.64 80.17 28.99
CA VAL A 91 0.51 78.71 28.83
C VAL A 91 0.79 78.24 27.39
N LYS A 92 1.84 77.41 27.21
CA LYS A 92 1.97 76.43 26.11
C LYS A 92 2.26 75.07 26.74
N ILE A 93 1.37 74.09 26.54
CA ILE A 93 1.48 72.73 27.09
C ILE A 93 1.74 71.76 25.93
N SER A 94 2.69 70.84 26.09
CA SER A 94 2.79 69.64 25.25
C SER A 94 2.99 68.42 26.14
N CYS A 95 2.08 67.45 26.05
CA CYS A 95 2.15 66.19 26.77
C CYS A 95 1.79 65.02 25.85
N LYS A 96 2.49 63.89 26.00
CA LYS A 96 2.27 62.62 25.28
C LYS A 96 2.07 61.47 26.30
N ASP A 97 1.01 61.47 27.09
CA ASP A 97 0.44 60.21 27.65
C ASP A 97 -0.91 60.43 28.36
N GLN A 98 -1.73 59.38 28.48
CA GLN A 98 -3.14 59.44 28.94
C GLN A 98 -3.37 58.77 30.32
N ARG A 99 -4.13 59.40 31.24
CA ARG A 99 -4.69 58.74 32.45
C ARG A 99 -6.08 59.22 32.92
N ILE A 100 -6.84 58.20 33.34
CA ILE A 100 -7.91 57.96 34.34
C ILE A 100 -8.73 59.14 34.93
N ILE A 101 -10.07 58.98 34.92
CA ILE A 101 -11.07 59.73 35.69
C ILE A 101 -11.66 58.77 36.74
N THR A 102 -11.65 59.13 38.03
CA THR A 102 -12.28 58.33 39.09
C THR A 102 -13.56 59.02 39.59
N TRP A 103 -14.64 58.25 39.72
CA TRP A 103 -15.90 58.67 40.36
C TRP A 103 -16.02 57.93 41.70
N ILE A 104 -16.31 58.66 42.78
CA ILE A 104 -16.61 58.07 44.09
C ILE A 104 -18.03 58.51 44.48
N PRO A 105 -19.00 57.58 44.60
CA PRO A 105 -20.31 57.88 45.17
C PRO A 105 -20.19 58.14 46.68
N VAL A 106 -21.04 59.02 47.21
CA VAL A 106 -21.02 59.53 48.60
C VAL A 106 -21.40 58.48 49.67
N GLU A 107 -21.74 57.25 49.27
CA GLU A 107 -22.28 56.22 50.17
C GLU A 107 -21.36 55.00 50.32
N VAL A 108 -20.04 55.22 50.42
CA VAL A 108 -19.06 54.15 50.73
C VAL A 108 -18.59 54.31 52.17
N SER A 109 -18.76 53.28 52.99
CA SER A 109 -18.39 53.34 54.40
C SER A 109 -16.86 53.32 54.59
N GLU A 110 -16.38 53.93 55.68
CA GLU A 110 -14.94 54.04 56.00
C GLU A 110 -14.22 52.67 56.07
N LYS A 111 -14.95 51.60 56.38
CA LYS A 111 -14.44 50.21 56.39
C LYS A 111 -14.24 49.61 54.99
N GLU A 112 -14.96 50.11 53.99
CA GLU A 112 -14.79 49.70 52.58
C GLU A 112 -13.64 50.46 51.91
N LEU A 113 -13.33 51.67 52.37
CA LEU A 113 -12.19 52.48 51.91
C LEU A 113 -10.83 51.88 52.30
N VAL A 114 -10.69 51.31 53.50
CA VAL A 114 -9.43 50.69 53.96
C VAL A 114 -9.11 49.40 53.20
N PHE A 115 -10.10 48.74 52.60
CA PHE A 115 -9.92 47.49 51.85
C PHE A 115 -9.43 47.71 50.39
N ILE A 116 -9.43 48.96 49.91
CA ILE A 116 -9.15 49.32 48.51
C ILE A 116 -7.65 49.64 48.26
N LEU A 117 -6.85 49.87 49.31
CA LEU A 117 -5.53 50.51 49.20
C LEU A 117 -4.32 49.55 49.37
N ASP A 118 -4.29 48.41 48.66
CA ASP A 118 -3.06 47.61 48.51
C ASP A 118 -2.89 47.09 47.07
N GLU A 119 -1.70 47.28 46.48
CA GLU A 119 -1.54 47.81 45.11
C GLU A 119 -1.16 46.81 43.99
N SER A 120 -1.40 45.49 44.11
CA SER A 120 -1.08 44.58 42.99
C SER A 120 -2.01 43.40 42.73
N GLU A 121 -2.99 43.12 43.59
CA GLU A 121 -3.95 42.01 43.37
C GLU A 121 -5.33 42.47 42.86
N ASN A 122 -5.58 43.77 42.78
CA ASN A 122 -6.95 44.28 42.75
C ASN A 122 -7.63 44.40 41.38
N GLU A 123 -6.92 44.43 40.25
CA GLU A 123 -7.63 44.43 38.96
C GLU A 123 -8.33 43.08 38.72
N LEU A 124 -7.66 41.98 39.05
CA LEU A 124 -8.18 40.62 38.88
C LEU A 124 -9.24 40.28 39.94
N LYS A 125 -9.07 40.75 41.19
CA LYS A 125 -10.03 40.53 42.28
C LYS A 125 -11.28 41.42 42.15
N THR A 126 -11.14 42.67 41.72
CA THR A 126 -12.27 43.57 41.41
C THR A 126 -13.04 43.07 40.17
N LYS A 127 -12.33 42.57 39.13
CA LYS A 127 -12.95 41.88 38.00
C LYS A 127 -13.69 40.61 38.42
N LYS A 128 -13.13 39.79 39.31
CA LYS A 128 -13.80 38.61 39.89
C LYS A 128 -15.04 38.99 40.68
N LEU A 129 -14.99 40.05 41.48
CA LEU A 129 -16.11 40.51 42.31
C LEU A 129 -17.26 41.08 41.46
N LEU A 130 -16.97 41.95 40.49
CA LEU A 130 -17.99 42.48 39.55
C LEU A 130 -18.61 41.37 38.69
N LYS A 131 -17.81 40.38 38.27
CA LYS A 131 -18.25 39.20 37.52
C LYS A 131 -19.12 38.27 38.39
N GLN A 132 -18.77 38.06 39.66
CA GLN A 132 -19.58 37.33 40.64
C GLN A 132 -20.89 38.04 40.99
N LEU A 133 -20.91 39.37 41.10
CA LEU A 133 -22.11 40.17 41.38
C LEU A 133 -23.09 40.19 40.18
N TYR A 134 -22.57 40.24 38.95
CA TYR A 134 -23.36 40.13 37.72
C TYR A 134 -23.97 38.72 37.56
N LEU A 135 -23.19 37.67 37.80
CA LEU A 135 -23.59 36.27 37.57
C LEU A 135 -24.43 35.66 38.72
N LYS A 136 -24.37 36.19 39.95
CA LYS A 136 -25.31 35.86 41.04
C LYS A 136 -26.71 36.43 40.85
N GLY A 137 -26.98 37.15 39.76
CA GLY A 137 -28.29 37.77 39.51
C GLY A 137 -28.62 38.94 40.43
N VAL A 138 -27.64 39.51 41.15
CA VAL A 138 -27.86 40.63 42.08
C VAL A 138 -28.30 41.89 41.31
N ILE A 139 -27.86 42.05 40.06
CA ILE A 139 -28.33 43.13 39.16
C ILE A 139 -29.81 42.94 38.75
N LYS A 140 -30.35 41.72 38.84
CA LYS A 140 -31.77 41.44 38.61
C LYS A 140 -32.63 41.80 39.82
N ASN A 141 -32.08 41.80 41.04
CA ASN A 141 -32.79 42.28 42.23
C ASN A 141 -32.80 43.82 42.35
N TYR A 142 -31.85 44.51 41.72
CA TYR A 142 -31.93 45.96 41.48
C TYR A 142 -33.14 46.39 40.64
N LYS A 143 -33.78 45.44 39.95
CA LYS A 143 -34.97 45.65 39.13
C LYS A 143 -36.26 45.78 39.94
N HIS A 144 -36.25 45.45 41.23
CA HIS A 144 -37.44 45.55 42.08
C HIS A 144 -37.60 46.93 42.74
N GLU A 145 -36.54 47.72 42.87
CA GLU A 145 -36.57 49.03 43.55
C GLU A 145 -36.53 50.25 42.61
N TYR A 146 -36.20 50.09 41.33
CA TYR A 146 -36.21 51.21 40.37
C TYR A 146 -36.93 50.84 39.06
N LYS A 147 -38.08 51.48 38.81
CA LYS A 147 -39.03 51.13 37.73
C LYS A 147 -38.62 51.54 36.30
N ASP A 148 -37.50 52.24 36.08
CA ASP A 148 -37.23 52.90 34.79
C ASP A 148 -35.95 52.48 34.05
N PHE A 149 -35.38 51.29 34.32
CA PHE A 149 -34.24 50.80 33.53
C PHE A 149 -34.68 50.08 32.24
N ASN A 150 -34.51 50.77 31.10
CA ASN A 150 -34.91 50.30 29.78
C ASN A 150 -34.04 49.13 29.27
N LYS A 151 -34.67 48.17 28.57
CA LYS A 151 -34.14 46.86 28.13
C LYS A 151 -32.94 46.95 27.16
N ASN A 152 -32.71 48.12 26.55
CA ASN A 152 -31.68 48.34 25.54
C ASN A 152 -30.28 48.63 26.13
N THR A 153 -30.19 49.09 27.38
CA THR A 153 -28.91 49.50 27.98
C THR A 153 -28.06 48.30 28.45
N CYS A 154 -28.69 47.24 28.98
CA CYS A 154 -27.98 46.00 29.32
C CYS A 154 -27.49 45.23 28.07
N HIS A 155 -28.16 45.40 26.93
CA HIS A 155 -27.74 44.79 25.67
C HIS A 155 -26.49 45.50 25.11
N GLY A 156 -26.46 46.84 25.21
CA GLY A 156 -25.30 47.66 24.85
C GLY A 156 -24.06 47.39 25.70
N ILE A 157 -24.22 47.15 27.02
CA ILE A 157 -23.09 46.84 27.92
C ILE A 157 -22.53 45.43 27.66
N LEU A 158 -23.37 44.44 27.32
CA LEU A 158 -22.90 43.11 26.97
C LEU A 158 -22.19 43.09 25.61
N GLU A 159 -22.70 43.85 24.64
CA GLU A 159 -22.01 44.10 23.37
C GLU A 159 -20.73 44.90 23.58
N GLU A 160 -20.69 45.91 24.46
CA GLU A 160 -19.47 46.67 24.76
C GLU A 160 -18.44 45.86 25.54
N VAL A 161 -18.81 45.00 26.50
CA VAL A 161 -17.83 44.15 27.22
C VAL A 161 -17.28 43.07 26.30
N VAL A 162 -18.13 42.45 25.48
CA VAL A 162 -17.68 41.50 24.45
C VAL A 162 -16.86 42.24 23.40
N LYS A 163 -17.25 43.44 22.97
CA LYS A 163 -16.53 44.24 21.97
C LYS A 163 -15.24 44.86 22.52
N ASP A 164 -15.15 45.22 23.79
CA ASP A 164 -13.95 45.76 24.44
C ASP A 164 -12.94 44.64 24.74
N VAL A 165 -13.42 43.42 25.07
CA VAL A 165 -12.60 42.20 25.09
C VAL A 165 -12.15 41.81 23.68
N LEU A 166 -13.01 41.94 22.66
CA LEU A 166 -12.65 41.66 21.26
C LEU A 166 -11.68 42.72 20.69
N ASP A 167 -11.91 44.01 20.94
CA ASP A 167 -11.15 45.15 20.37
C ASP A 167 -9.79 45.34 21.05
N LYS A 168 -9.66 45.18 22.38
CA LYS A 168 -8.36 45.29 23.08
C LYS A 168 -7.41 44.13 22.79
N THR A 169 -7.96 42.98 22.40
CA THR A 169 -7.17 41.77 22.09
C THR A 169 -6.75 41.75 20.61
N TYR A 170 -7.58 42.31 19.72
CA TYR A 170 -7.26 42.49 18.29
C TYR A 170 -6.05 43.44 18.07
N TYR A 171 -5.82 44.40 18.97
CA TYR A 171 -4.68 45.32 18.89
C TYR A 171 -3.36 44.77 19.44
N ARG A 172 -3.37 43.65 20.19
CA ARG A 172 -2.17 43.09 20.83
C ARG A 172 -1.47 41.99 20.02
N HIS A 173 -2.09 41.46 18.97
CA HIS A 173 -1.49 40.40 18.14
C HIS A 173 -1.67 40.69 16.63
N PRO A 174 -0.61 40.58 15.79
CA PRO A 174 -0.70 40.89 14.37
C PRO A 174 -1.63 39.91 13.61
N PRO A 175 -2.11 40.27 12.41
CA PRO A 175 -2.95 39.43 11.57
C PRO A 175 -2.16 38.19 11.09
N GLY A 176 -2.24 37.13 11.88
CA GLY A 176 -1.54 35.85 11.67
C GLY A 176 -1.81 34.81 12.75
N SER A 177 -2.34 35.22 13.92
CA SER A 177 -2.60 34.32 15.06
C SER A 177 -4.09 34.16 15.40
N LYS A 178 -4.93 33.90 14.39
CA LYS A 178 -6.37 33.63 14.59
C LYS A 178 -6.61 32.42 15.50
N MET A 179 -5.77 31.38 15.39
CA MET A 179 -5.79 30.21 16.28
C MET A 179 -5.51 30.55 17.75
N ALA A 180 -4.54 31.44 18.05
CA ALA A 180 -4.21 31.79 19.44
C ALA A 180 -5.34 32.59 20.11
N PHE A 181 -6.04 33.41 19.34
CA PHE A 181 -7.22 34.17 19.76
C PHE A 181 -8.42 33.26 20.06
N GLU A 182 -8.64 32.24 19.23
CA GLU A 182 -9.72 31.26 19.40
C GLU A 182 -9.45 30.30 20.57
N ASP A 183 -8.20 29.89 20.78
CA ASP A 183 -7.79 29.08 21.94
C ASP A 183 -7.95 29.84 23.27
N MET A 184 -7.70 31.16 23.29
CA MET A 184 -7.86 32.01 24.47
C MET A 184 -9.34 32.29 24.79
N ILE A 185 -10.16 32.64 23.79
CA ILE A 185 -11.61 32.78 23.97
C ILE A 185 -12.22 31.45 24.42
N TYR A 186 -11.73 30.33 23.87
CA TYR A 186 -12.16 29.01 24.28
C TYR A 186 -11.74 28.66 25.72
N SER A 187 -10.53 29.02 26.17
CA SER A 187 -10.10 28.78 27.56
C SER A 187 -10.86 29.65 28.56
N GLU A 188 -11.15 30.90 28.21
CA GLU A 188 -11.89 31.83 29.08
C GLU A 188 -13.38 31.49 29.13
N ILE A 189 -14.01 31.15 27.99
CA ILE A 189 -15.39 30.66 27.94
C ILE A 189 -15.51 29.32 28.68
N LYS A 190 -14.49 28.46 28.57
CA LYS A 190 -14.40 27.19 29.32
C LYS A 190 -14.38 27.42 30.82
N GLU A 191 -13.48 28.27 31.32
CA GLU A 191 -13.39 28.56 32.76
C GLU A 191 -14.71 29.13 33.29
N VAL A 192 -15.36 30.00 32.53
CA VAL A 192 -16.67 30.56 32.88
C VAL A 192 -17.75 29.47 32.87
N PHE A 193 -17.85 28.64 31.83
CA PHE A 193 -18.91 27.62 31.80
C PHE A 193 -18.70 26.51 32.84
N GLU A 194 -17.46 26.22 33.23
CA GLU A 194 -17.13 25.29 34.32
C GLU A 194 -17.39 25.92 35.70
N GLU A 195 -17.06 27.20 35.90
CA GLU A 195 -17.29 27.94 37.16
C GLU A 195 -18.80 28.09 37.47
N TYR A 196 -19.63 28.25 36.44
CA TYR A 196 -21.08 28.51 36.59
C TYR A 196 -21.98 27.29 36.36
N LYS A 197 -21.41 26.08 36.25
CA LYS A 197 -22.17 24.84 35.99
C LYS A 197 -23.07 24.91 34.74
N ILE A 198 -22.79 25.81 33.80
CA ILE A 198 -23.60 26.00 32.58
C ILE A 198 -23.55 24.74 31.72
N PHE A 199 -22.43 24.01 31.71
CA PHE A 199 -22.34 22.69 31.08
C PHE A 199 -23.20 21.64 31.79
N ASP A 200 -23.34 21.72 33.12
CA ASP A 200 -24.23 20.81 33.87
C ASP A 200 -25.68 21.08 33.50
N ASP A 201 -26.09 22.36 33.43
CA ASP A 201 -27.45 22.75 33.02
C ASP A 201 -27.74 22.41 31.55
N PHE A 202 -26.75 22.57 30.67
CA PHE A 202 -26.82 22.09 29.28
C PHE A 202 -27.00 20.58 29.23
N TYR A 203 -26.25 19.84 30.04
CA TYR A 203 -26.35 18.40 30.09
C TYR A 203 -27.68 17.92 30.69
N GLU A 204 -28.19 18.56 31.75
CA GLU A 204 -29.50 18.29 32.32
C GLU A 204 -30.63 18.61 31.34
N GLU A 205 -30.51 19.67 30.53
CA GLU A 205 -31.48 19.97 29.49
C GLU A 205 -31.45 18.90 28.39
N LEU A 206 -30.26 18.48 27.95
CA LEU A 206 -30.11 17.38 27.01
C LEU A 206 -30.66 16.05 27.54
N LYS A 207 -30.77 15.84 28.86
CA LYS A 207 -31.38 14.63 29.44
C LYS A 207 -32.90 14.59 29.32
N LYS A 208 -33.58 15.72 29.12
CA LYS A 208 -35.05 15.80 29.10
C LYS A 208 -35.68 15.25 27.82
N GLY A 209 -34.87 14.91 26.82
CA GLY A 209 -35.33 14.36 25.54
C GLY A 209 -34.16 13.81 24.71
N ASN A 210 -34.46 12.98 23.72
CA ASN A 210 -33.42 12.31 22.91
C ASN A 210 -32.73 13.25 21.92
N LEU A 211 -33.45 14.26 21.40
CA LEU A 211 -33.02 15.22 20.39
C LEU A 211 -33.64 16.58 20.69
N HIS A 212 -32.83 17.63 20.69
CA HIS A 212 -33.25 19.01 20.93
C HIS A 212 -32.93 19.89 19.72
N SER A 213 -33.91 20.63 19.23
CA SER A 213 -33.72 21.62 18.18
C SER A 213 -32.84 22.76 18.70
N ILE A 214 -31.75 23.03 18.00
CA ILE A 214 -30.82 24.11 18.39
C ILE A 214 -31.55 25.46 18.37
N ASP A 215 -32.42 25.68 17.38
CA ASP A 215 -33.17 26.94 17.21
C ASP A 215 -34.36 27.10 18.14
N ARG A 216 -35.10 26.02 18.39
CA ARG A 216 -36.42 26.10 19.05
C ARG A 216 -36.38 25.78 20.53
N GLU A 217 -35.38 25.02 20.97
CA GLU A 217 -35.32 24.51 22.33
C GLU A 217 -34.05 25.00 23.02
N VAL A 218 -32.88 24.64 22.48
CA VAL A 218 -31.59 24.96 23.12
C VAL A 218 -31.33 26.46 23.16
N TYR A 219 -31.49 27.16 22.04
CA TYR A 219 -31.23 28.60 22.01
C TYR A 219 -32.16 29.39 22.95
N PRO A 220 -33.49 29.22 22.90
CA PRO A 220 -34.40 29.87 23.85
C PRO A 220 -34.11 29.51 25.30
N PHE A 221 -33.76 28.25 25.60
CA PHE A 221 -33.45 27.83 26.97
C PHE A 221 -32.30 28.65 27.59
N PHE A 222 -31.17 28.79 26.89
CA PHE A 222 -30.02 29.58 27.36
C PHE A 222 -30.20 31.09 27.22
N ARG A 223 -31.11 31.52 26.33
CA ARG A 223 -31.42 32.94 26.13
C ARG A 223 -32.35 33.49 27.20
N ASP A 224 -33.38 32.73 27.57
CA ASP A 224 -34.52 33.19 28.35
C ASP A 224 -34.44 32.82 29.85
N LYS A 225 -33.61 31.84 30.24
CA LYS A 225 -33.36 31.44 31.63
C LYS A 225 -31.86 31.38 31.93
N PRO A 226 -31.46 31.63 33.19
CA PRO A 226 -30.89 32.90 33.69
C PRO A 226 -29.65 33.49 32.96
N TYR A 227 -29.12 32.84 31.92
CA TYR A 227 -27.77 33.11 31.40
C TYR A 227 -27.70 34.22 30.34
N GLY A 228 -28.77 34.47 29.57
CA GLY A 228 -28.81 35.54 28.56
C GLY A 228 -27.81 35.37 27.41
N ILE A 229 -27.35 34.14 27.15
CA ILE A 229 -26.19 33.87 26.28
C ILE A 229 -26.51 34.22 24.81
N PRO A 230 -25.62 34.94 24.10
CA PRO A 230 -25.82 35.24 22.69
C PRO A 230 -25.69 33.98 21.81
N ARG A 231 -26.40 33.96 20.67
CA ARG A 231 -26.47 32.78 19.79
C ARG A 231 -25.10 32.24 19.37
N LYS A 232 -24.16 33.15 19.06
CA LYS A 232 -22.81 32.79 18.65
C LYS A 232 -22.10 31.98 19.75
N ALA A 233 -22.23 32.38 21.01
CA ALA A 233 -21.64 31.67 22.15
C ALA A 233 -22.31 30.31 22.40
N ILE A 234 -23.63 30.18 22.18
CA ILE A 234 -24.33 28.88 22.23
C ILE A 234 -23.81 27.92 21.15
N ASN A 235 -23.58 28.40 19.93
CA ASN A 235 -23.01 27.55 18.88
C ASN A 235 -21.60 27.06 19.23
N TYR A 236 -20.74 27.92 19.80
CA TYR A 236 -19.43 27.48 20.32
C TYR A 236 -19.57 26.48 21.46
N MET A 237 -20.51 26.70 22.39
CA MET A 237 -20.78 25.77 23.49
C MET A 237 -21.20 24.39 22.98
N ILE A 238 -22.07 24.33 21.96
CA ILE A 238 -22.50 23.08 21.33
C ILE A 238 -21.33 22.35 20.69
N LEU A 239 -20.48 23.06 19.92
CA LEU A 239 -19.32 22.42 19.31
C LEU A 239 -18.28 21.98 20.36
N ALA A 240 -18.09 22.76 21.43
CA ALA A 240 -17.24 22.40 22.56
C ALA A 240 -17.76 21.18 23.31
N ALA A 241 -19.08 21.11 23.53
CA ALA A 241 -19.74 19.97 24.15
C ALA A 241 -19.60 18.72 23.28
N HIS A 242 -19.75 18.85 21.96
CA HIS A 242 -19.52 17.77 21.00
C HIS A 242 -18.05 17.31 21.02
N ASP A 243 -17.08 18.23 20.95
CA ASP A 243 -15.65 17.87 20.99
C ASP A 243 -15.24 17.18 22.30
N ARG A 244 -15.93 17.48 23.41
CA ARG A 244 -15.71 16.78 24.69
C ARG A 244 -16.49 15.47 24.81
N GLY A 245 -17.38 15.18 23.85
CA GLY A 245 -18.22 13.99 23.87
C GLY A 245 -19.39 14.05 24.85
N PHE A 246 -19.90 15.25 25.13
CA PHE A 246 -21.10 15.47 25.94
C PHE A 246 -22.39 15.46 25.11
N CYS A 247 -22.29 15.67 23.80
CA CYS A 247 -23.44 15.67 22.90
C CYS A 247 -23.07 15.22 21.49
N ARG A 248 -24.10 14.87 20.71
CA ARG A 248 -24.05 14.58 19.27
C ARG A 248 -24.83 15.60 18.47
N LEU A 249 -24.40 15.78 17.23
CA LEU A 249 -24.98 16.71 16.29
C LEU A 249 -25.71 15.94 15.19
N TYR A 250 -26.89 16.42 14.83
CA TYR A 250 -27.76 15.75 13.88
C TYR A 250 -28.29 16.71 12.82
N LYS A 251 -28.45 16.18 11.61
CA LYS A 251 -29.17 16.81 10.50
C LYS A 251 -30.68 16.78 10.74
N LYS A 252 -31.42 17.50 9.91
CA LYS A 252 -32.89 17.48 9.88
C LYS A 252 -33.51 16.09 9.72
N ASN A 253 -32.87 15.24 8.93
CA ASN A 253 -33.31 13.86 8.67
C ASN A 253 -32.88 12.87 9.77
N GLY A 254 -32.30 13.35 10.87
CA GLY A 254 -31.81 12.52 11.97
C GLY A 254 -30.45 11.86 11.72
N GLN A 255 -29.79 12.11 10.58
CA GLN A 255 -28.43 11.61 10.34
C GLN A 255 -27.42 12.29 11.25
N ILE A 256 -26.49 11.50 11.79
CA ILE A 256 -25.42 11.99 12.65
C ILE A 256 -24.40 12.73 11.82
N ILE A 257 -23.87 13.80 12.41
CA ILE A 257 -22.82 14.62 11.82
C ILE A 257 -21.54 14.38 12.59
N VAL A 258 -20.59 13.74 11.93
CA VAL A 258 -19.21 13.63 12.43
C VAL A 258 -18.46 14.90 12.02
N LEU A 259 -17.94 15.62 13.01
CA LEU A 259 -17.07 16.78 12.77
C LEU A 259 -15.61 16.32 12.83
N ASN A 260 -14.92 16.35 11.70
CA ASN A 260 -13.49 16.05 11.64
C ASN A 260 -12.69 17.23 12.19
N ASN A 261 -11.76 16.95 13.12
CA ASN A 261 -10.84 17.90 13.76
C ASN A 261 -11.46 19.26 14.11
N TYR A 262 -12.20 19.28 15.22
CA TYR A 262 -12.80 20.50 15.78
C TYR A 262 -11.82 21.69 15.84
N LYS A 263 -10.55 21.46 16.18
CA LYS A 263 -9.54 22.51 16.32
C LYS A 263 -9.12 23.16 15.00
N ASP A 264 -9.20 22.44 13.89
CA ASP A 264 -8.65 22.92 12.62
C ASP A 264 -9.71 23.65 11.78
N ASN A 265 -11.01 23.43 12.04
CA ASN A 265 -12.12 23.88 11.20
C ASN A 265 -13.30 24.48 11.98
N VAL A 266 -13.04 25.26 13.04
CA VAL A 266 -14.09 25.86 13.89
C VAL A 266 -15.06 26.71 13.08
N GLU A 267 -14.57 27.55 12.15
CA GLU A 267 -15.43 28.44 11.35
C GLU A 267 -16.33 27.69 10.36
N GLU A 268 -15.82 26.63 9.74
CA GLU A 268 -16.61 25.77 8.85
C GLU A 268 -17.71 25.05 9.64
N ASN A 269 -17.39 24.51 10.81
CA ASN A 269 -18.36 23.85 11.68
C ASN A 269 -19.43 24.82 12.20
N LEU A 270 -19.05 26.07 12.53
CA LEU A 270 -20.00 27.12 12.87
C LEU A 270 -20.87 27.53 11.68
N ALA A 271 -20.30 27.58 10.48
CA ALA A 271 -21.05 27.84 9.26
C ALA A 271 -22.11 26.76 9.03
N ARG A 272 -21.78 25.49 9.29
CA ARG A 272 -22.73 24.35 9.21
C ARG A 272 -23.87 24.42 10.22
N ILE A 273 -23.65 24.96 11.43
CA ILE A 273 -24.73 25.25 12.38
C ILE A 273 -25.60 26.39 11.86
N LYS A 274 -24.99 27.43 11.28
CA LYS A 274 -25.73 28.61 10.76
C LYS A 274 -26.52 28.30 9.49
N SER A 275 -25.99 27.44 8.62
CA SER A 275 -26.64 27.00 7.37
C SER A 275 -27.78 26.01 7.60
N LYS A 276 -28.00 25.58 8.85
CA LYS A 276 -28.94 24.51 9.24
C LYS A 276 -28.57 23.14 8.68
N ASP A 277 -27.31 22.92 8.36
CA ASP A 277 -26.83 21.55 8.13
C ASP A 277 -26.83 20.76 9.45
N ILE A 278 -26.59 21.43 10.57
CA ILE A 278 -26.76 20.89 11.93
C ILE A 278 -28.00 21.56 12.54
N GLU A 279 -29.10 20.82 12.71
CA GLU A 279 -30.36 21.35 13.24
C GLU A 279 -30.67 20.92 14.67
N PHE A 280 -30.17 19.74 15.07
CA PHE A 280 -30.47 19.13 16.35
C PHE A 280 -29.20 18.75 17.10
N VAL A 281 -29.29 18.79 18.42
CA VAL A 281 -28.29 18.29 19.36
C VAL A 281 -28.94 17.29 20.31
N GLY A 282 -28.29 16.16 20.52
CA GLY A 282 -28.75 15.14 21.46
C GLY A 282 -27.64 14.79 22.43
N LYS A 283 -27.99 14.21 23.58
CA LYS A 283 -26.99 13.70 24.54
C LYS A 283 -26.07 12.63 23.92
N GLY A 284 -26.63 11.83 23.00
CA GLY A 284 -25.99 10.62 22.49
C GLY A 284 -26.05 9.47 23.51
N GLU A 285 -26.02 8.25 23.01
CA GLU A 285 -25.99 7.05 23.84
C GLU A 285 -24.58 6.48 23.88
N THR A 286 -24.15 6.05 25.06
CA THR A 286 -22.90 5.33 25.24
C THR A 286 -23.19 3.85 25.47
N VAL A 287 -22.35 2.97 24.93
CA VAL A 287 -22.46 1.53 25.12
C VAL A 287 -22.24 1.15 26.59
N ALA A 288 -22.61 -0.06 26.98
CA ALA A 288 -22.33 -0.54 28.33
C ALA A 288 -20.81 -0.62 28.55
N GLU A 289 -20.35 -0.40 29.80
CA GLU A 289 -18.94 -0.49 30.17
C GLU A 289 -18.32 -1.85 29.83
N ARG A 290 -19.13 -2.91 29.84
CA ARG A 290 -18.74 -4.25 29.38
C ARG A 290 -18.36 -4.24 27.89
N ASP A 291 -19.27 -3.80 27.02
CA ASP A 291 -19.08 -3.78 25.56
C ASP A 291 -17.89 -2.86 25.19
N TRP A 292 -17.72 -1.77 25.93
CA TRP A 292 -16.58 -0.87 25.81
C TRP A 292 -15.24 -1.60 26.05
N LYS A 293 -15.11 -2.29 27.19
CA LYS A 293 -13.90 -3.07 27.51
C LYS A 293 -13.62 -4.16 26.49
N GLU A 294 -14.66 -4.81 25.98
CA GLU A 294 -14.55 -5.83 24.95
C GLU A 294 -14.05 -5.25 23.63
N CYS A 295 -14.57 -4.10 23.20
CA CYS A 295 -14.07 -3.37 22.02
C CYS A 295 -12.60 -2.99 22.18
N GLN A 296 -12.19 -2.48 23.35
CA GLN A 296 -10.79 -2.16 23.62
C GLN A 296 -9.89 -3.39 23.48
N LEU A 297 -10.33 -4.55 23.98
CA LEU A 297 -9.61 -5.81 23.85
C LEU A 297 -9.48 -6.27 22.40
N ILE A 298 -10.52 -6.08 21.59
CA ILE A 298 -10.52 -6.42 20.16
C ILE A 298 -9.59 -5.49 19.38
N LEU A 299 -9.72 -4.18 19.56
CA LEU A 299 -8.87 -3.18 18.90
C LEU A 299 -7.39 -3.41 19.17
N LYS A 300 -7.05 -3.80 20.41
CA LYS A 300 -5.68 -4.16 20.79
C LYS A 300 -5.12 -5.30 19.94
N GLU A 301 -5.93 -6.29 19.57
CA GLU A 301 -5.46 -7.37 18.69
C GLU A 301 -5.15 -6.86 17.29
N PHE A 302 -5.79 -5.79 16.82
CA PHE A 302 -5.46 -5.15 15.54
C PHE A 302 -4.35 -4.09 15.65
N GLY A 303 -3.70 -3.96 16.80
CA GLY A 303 -2.62 -2.99 17.02
C GLY A 303 -3.09 -1.58 17.38
N TYR A 304 -4.39 -1.36 17.57
CA TYR A 304 -4.94 -0.08 18.01
C TYR A 304 -5.01 -0.02 19.53
N SER A 305 -4.83 1.18 20.10
CA SER A 305 -5.03 1.41 21.53
C SER A 305 -5.95 2.61 21.77
N ILE A 306 -6.99 2.38 22.56
CA ILE A 306 -7.85 3.42 23.11
C ILE A 306 -7.87 3.22 24.63
N THR A 307 -7.36 4.19 25.38
CA THR A 307 -7.21 4.12 26.84
C THR A 307 -8.15 5.08 27.57
N GLY A 308 -8.40 4.77 28.84
CA GLY A 308 -9.22 5.56 29.77
C GLY A 308 -10.72 5.33 29.67
N ASN A 309 -11.48 6.11 30.44
CA ASN A 309 -12.92 5.95 30.63
C ASN A 309 -13.72 6.20 29.35
N LEU A 310 -14.86 5.52 29.24
CA LEU A 310 -15.83 5.67 28.16
C LEU A 310 -16.35 7.11 28.09
N THR A 311 -16.26 7.70 26.90
CA THR A 311 -16.86 8.99 26.54
C THR A 311 -17.38 8.87 25.12
N LEU A 312 -18.36 9.69 24.73
CA LEU A 312 -18.95 9.62 23.39
C LEU A 312 -17.89 9.82 22.30
N LYS A 313 -16.97 10.78 22.49
CA LYS A 313 -15.83 11.03 21.59
C LYS A 313 -14.96 9.78 21.39
N LYS A 314 -14.63 9.08 22.48
CA LYS A 314 -13.82 7.86 22.40
C LYS A 314 -14.59 6.71 21.78
N GLN A 315 -15.89 6.63 21.99
CA GLN A 315 -16.75 5.65 21.32
C GLN A 315 -16.80 5.90 19.81
N ASP A 316 -16.95 7.15 19.38
CA ASP A 316 -16.94 7.52 17.96
C ASP A 316 -15.59 7.19 17.31
N LYS A 317 -14.49 7.50 18.01
CA LYS A 317 -13.14 7.10 17.58
C LYS A 317 -12.95 5.58 17.52
N CYS A 318 -13.52 4.83 18.48
CA CYS A 318 -13.50 3.37 18.48
C CYS A 318 -14.24 2.81 17.26
N TRP A 319 -15.39 3.40 16.93
CA TRP A 319 -16.17 3.02 15.76
C TRP A 319 -15.45 3.33 14.46
N GLU A 320 -14.85 4.50 14.34
CA GLU A 320 -14.00 4.87 13.21
C GLU A 320 -12.85 3.85 13.00
N MET A 321 -12.18 3.45 14.08
CA MET A 321 -11.15 2.40 14.00
C MET A 321 -11.70 1.06 13.52
N LEU A 322 -12.89 0.65 13.96
CA LEU A 322 -13.54 -0.58 13.49
C LEU A 322 -13.89 -0.51 12.01
N VAL A 323 -14.44 0.61 11.54
CA VAL A 323 -14.71 0.83 10.11
C VAL A 323 -13.41 0.78 9.29
N ASN A 324 -12.33 1.39 9.79
CA ASN A 324 -11.02 1.32 9.11
C ASN A 324 -10.44 -0.09 9.09
N ILE A 325 -10.57 -0.86 10.17
CA ILE A 325 -10.18 -2.28 10.20
C ILE A 325 -10.96 -3.06 9.13
N GLN A 326 -12.27 -2.85 9.05
CA GLN A 326 -13.11 -3.53 8.08
C GLN A 326 -12.68 -3.22 6.64
N ASN A 327 -12.48 -1.96 6.30
CA ASN A 327 -12.03 -1.53 4.97
C ASN A 327 -10.68 -2.17 4.59
N ASN A 328 -9.73 -2.23 5.53
CA ASN A 328 -8.41 -2.79 5.28
C ASN A 328 -8.40 -4.33 5.18
N MET A 329 -9.28 -5.00 5.92
CA MET A 329 -9.26 -6.46 6.01
C MET A 329 -10.07 -7.14 4.90
N LYS A 330 -11.10 -6.50 4.36
CA LYS A 330 -12.04 -7.14 3.42
C LYS A 330 -11.34 -7.74 2.20
N GLU A 331 -10.62 -6.92 1.45
CA GLU A 331 -9.90 -7.36 0.25
C GLU A 331 -8.80 -8.37 0.58
N GLU A 332 -8.15 -8.21 1.73
CA GLU A 332 -7.09 -9.10 2.16
C GLU A 332 -7.60 -10.50 2.50
N LEU A 333 -8.75 -10.59 3.17
CA LEU A 333 -9.39 -11.86 3.50
C LEU A 333 -9.86 -12.58 2.24
N GLU A 334 -10.52 -11.87 1.33
CA GLU A 334 -10.95 -12.42 0.04
C GLU A 334 -9.75 -12.94 -0.77
N HIS A 335 -8.66 -12.18 -0.82
CA HIS A 335 -7.43 -12.59 -1.48
C HIS A 335 -6.83 -13.85 -0.86
N ALA A 336 -6.70 -13.90 0.46
CA ALA A 336 -6.14 -15.05 1.17
C ALA A 336 -6.99 -16.31 0.97
N ILE A 337 -8.33 -16.19 1.02
CA ILE A 337 -9.27 -17.28 0.75
C ILE A 337 -9.04 -17.86 -0.65
N ARG A 338 -8.91 -17.00 -1.66
CA ARG A 338 -8.65 -17.41 -3.05
C ARG A 338 -7.31 -18.13 -3.17
N ILE A 339 -6.24 -17.54 -2.65
CA ILE A 339 -4.89 -18.11 -2.72
C ILE A 339 -4.81 -19.47 -2.02
N ASN A 340 -5.42 -19.61 -0.84
CA ASN A 340 -5.44 -20.89 -0.13
C ASN A 340 -6.26 -21.94 -0.88
N SER A 341 -7.36 -21.54 -1.53
CA SER A 341 -8.17 -22.44 -2.35
C SER A 341 -7.38 -22.94 -3.56
N GLU A 342 -6.72 -22.05 -4.30
CA GLU A 342 -5.82 -22.39 -5.41
C GLU A 342 -4.70 -23.34 -4.96
N LEU A 343 -4.07 -23.07 -3.82
CA LEU A 343 -3.05 -23.93 -3.24
C LEU A 343 -3.58 -25.35 -2.99
N CYS A 344 -4.75 -25.49 -2.38
CA CYS A 344 -5.37 -26.81 -2.17
C CYS A 344 -5.57 -27.56 -3.49
N TYR A 345 -5.99 -26.88 -4.56
CA TYR A 345 -6.14 -27.52 -5.87
C TYR A 345 -4.79 -27.94 -6.48
N LEU A 346 -3.78 -27.07 -6.41
CA LEU A 346 -2.43 -27.37 -6.92
C LEU A 346 -1.79 -28.57 -6.19
N LEU A 347 -2.08 -28.70 -4.90
CA LEU A 347 -1.57 -29.78 -4.04
C LEU A 347 -2.43 -31.05 -4.07
N GLU A 348 -3.47 -31.12 -4.92
CA GLU A 348 -4.42 -32.25 -4.98
C GLU A 348 -5.20 -32.49 -3.66
N GLU A 349 -5.35 -31.45 -2.83
CA GLU A 349 -5.97 -31.47 -1.49
C GLU A 349 -7.28 -30.65 -1.42
N ALA A 350 -8.07 -30.66 -2.50
CA ALA A 350 -9.31 -29.87 -2.62
C ALA A 350 -10.31 -30.08 -1.46
N LYS A 351 -10.32 -31.25 -0.81
CA LYS A 351 -11.15 -31.54 0.37
C LYS A 351 -10.85 -30.64 1.58
N GLN A 352 -9.65 -30.07 1.66
CA GLN A 352 -9.20 -29.23 2.79
C GLN A 352 -9.53 -27.75 2.63
N VAL A 353 -10.03 -27.31 1.46
CA VAL A 353 -10.37 -25.89 1.19
C VAL A 353 -11.25 -25.31 2.29
N LYS A 354 -12.34 -26.01 2.65
CA LYS A 354 -13.27 -25.55 3.70
C LYS A 354 -12.61 -25.51 5.07
N GLU A 355 -11.73 -26.46 5.36
CA GLU A 355 -11.12 -26.57 6.68
C GLU A 355 -10.07 -25.49 6.93
N ILE A 356 -9.22 -25.23 5.94
CA ILE A 356 -8.15 -24.22 5.99
C ILE A 356 -8.74 -22.82 6.03
N ASN A 357 -9.74 -22.55 5.18
CA ASN A 357 -10.33 -21.22 5.10
C ASN A 357 -11.40 -20.95 6.17
N LYS A 358 -11.73 -21.92 7.03
CA LYS A 358 -12.77 -21.75 8.06
C LYS A 358 -12.56 -20.51 8.94
N PRO A 359 -11.36 -20.21 9.47
CA PRO A 359 -11.14 -19.00 10.28
C PRO A 359 -11.31 -17.72 9.45
N LEU A 360 -10.85 -17.73 8.19
CA LEU A 360 -10.97 -16.61 7.26
C LEU A 360 -12.43 -16.33 6.91
N PHE A 361 -13.22 -17.36 6.58
CA PHE A 361 -14.65 -17.20 6.27
C PHE A 361 -15.44 -16.61 7.43
N LYS A 362 -15.15 -17.04 8.67
CA LYS A 362 -15.81 -16.47 9.86
C LYS A 362 -15.47 -14.99 10.03
N LEU A 363 -14.20 -14.61 9.88
CA LEU A 363 -13.82 -13.21 10.02
C LEU A 363 -14.40 -12.38 8.87
N ASN A 364 -14.38 -12.93 7.65
CA ASN A 364 -14.96 -12.30 6.48
C ASN A 364 -16.46 -12.04 6.68
N HIS A 365 -17.20 -13.01 7.22
CA HIS A 365 -18.62 -12.82 7.57
C HIS A 365 -18.84 -11.63 8.52
N VAL A 366 -17.96 -11.43 9.50
CA VAL A 366 -18.02 -10.27 10.40
C VAL A 366 -17.68 -8.95 9.71
N MET A 367 -16.77 -8.98 8.74
CA MET A 367 -16.27 -7.78 8.04
C MET A 367 -17.09 -7.39 6.81
N GLU A 368 -17.90 -8.28 6.24
CA GLU A 368 -18.70 -8.02 5.04
C GLU A 368 -20.03 -7.31 5.31
N GLN A 369 -20.35 -7.02 6.57
CA GLN A 369 -21.66 -6.44 6.91
C GLN A 369 -21.79 -4.98 6.48
N ASP A 370 -22.99 -4.58 6.05
CA ASP A 370 -23.22 -3.22 5.52
C ASP A 370 -23.32 -2.13 6.60
N PHE A 371 -23.29 -2.50 7.89
CA PHE A 371 -23.41 -1.53 8.98
C PHE A 371 -22.10 -0.80 9.32
N TYR A 372 -20.95 -1.14 8.72
CA TYR A 372 -19.69 -0.41 8.90
C TYR A 372 -19.66 0.89 8.09
N ARG A 373 -20.33 1.92 8.58
CA ARG A 373 -20.33 3.25 7.96
C ARG A 373 -20.11 4.33 9.00
N LEU A 374 -19.36 5.38 8.63
CA LEU A 374 -19.08 6.50 9.54
C LEU A 374 -20.31 7.38 9.80
N ASP A 375 -21.32 7.33 8.94
CA ASP A 375 -22.60 8.02 9.12
C ASP A 375 -23.59 7.25 10.01
N ASN A 376 -23.26 6.01 10.40
CA ASN A 376 -24.03 5.25 11.38
C ASN A 376 -23.72 5.70 12.81
N ASP A 377 -24.72 5.58 13.67
CA ASP A 377 -24.58 5.82 15.10
C ASP A 377 -23.57 4.85 15.72
N SER A 378 -22.53 5.37 16.39
CA SER A 378 -21.47 4.51 16.94
C SER A 378 -21.95 3.63 18.09
N TYR A 379 -23.03 3.99 18.80
CA TYR A 379 -23.61 3.12 19.82
C TYR A 379 -24.27 1.91 19.15
N ASP A 380 -25.11 2.15 18.14
CA ASP A 380 -25.77 1.07 17.39
C ASP A 380 -24.76 0.22 16.61
N GLY A 381 -23.78 0.85 15.96
CA GLY A 381 -22.70 0.19 15.23
C GLY A 381 -21.86 -0.74 16.11
N ILE A 382 -21.40 -0.26 17.27
CA ILE A 382 -20.65 -1.09 18.23
C ILE A 382 -21.52 -2.22 18.79
N LYS A 383 -22.78 -1.94 19.14
CA LYS A 383 -23.69 -2.95 19.67
C LYS A 383 -23.95 -4.06 18.64
N LYS A 384 -24.20 -3.70 17.39
CA LYS A 384 -24.33 -4.66 16.27
C LYS A 384 -23.05 -5.46 16.06
N PHE A 385 -21.90 -4.80 16.07
CA PHE A 385 -20.60 -5.45 15.95
C PHE A 385 -20.36 -6.49 17.06
N ILE A 386 -20.54 -6.10 18.32
CA ILE A 386 -20.35 -6.99 19.47
C ILE A 386 -21.33 -8.16 19.42
N ASN A 387 -22.62 -7.91 19.14
CA ASN A 387 -23.61 -8.97 19.01
C ASN A 387 -23.27 -9.97 17.89
N LEU A 388 -22.78 -9.48 16.75
CA LEU A 388 -22.34 -10.33 15.64
C LEU A 388 -21.09 -11.14 15.99
N LEU A 389 -20.15 -10.53 16.71
CA LEU A 389 -18.97 -11.24 17.18
C LEU A 389 -19.36 -12.35 18.15
N TYR A 390 -20.31 -12.09 19.06
CA TYR A 390 -20.85 -13.09 19.96
C TYR A 390 -21.61 -14.21 19.25
N SER A 391 -22.44 -13.89 18.25
CA SER A 391 -23.16 -14.93 17.49
C SER A 391 -22.21 -15.80 16.66
N THR A 392 -21.08 -15.23 16.19
CA THR A 392 -20.12 -15.94 15.33
C THR A 392 -19.08 -16.75 16.12
N TYR A 393 -18.59 -16.19 17.24
CA TYR A 393 -17.46 -16.76 18.01
C TYR A 393 -17.83 -17.20 19.43
N GLY A 394 -19.02 -16.85 19.90
CA GLY A 394 -19.50 -17.15 21.26
C GLY A 394 -18.93 -16.24 22.35
N ASN A 395 -17.68 -15.76 22.22
CA ASN A 395 -17.09 -14.74 23.09
C ASN A 395 -15.80 -14.13 22.52
N VAL A 396 -15.33 -13.05 23.16
CA VAL A 396 -14.11 -12.32 22.78
C VAL A 396 -12.83 -13.18 22.87
N ASN A 397 -12.72 -14.08 23.84
CA ASN A 397 -11.53 -14.94 23.97
C ASN A 397 -11.44 -15.96 22.83
N SER A 398 -12.57 -16.56 22.43
CA SER A 398 -12.67 -17.43 21.26
C SER A 398 -12.30 -16.66 19.99
N PHE A 399 -12.83 -15.44 19.82
CA PHE A 399 -12.45 -14.55 18.72
C PHE A 399 -10.94 -14.30 18.68
N LYS A 400 -10.32 -13.96 19.83
CA LYS A 400 -8.86 -13.74 19.91
C LYS A 400 -8.06 -14.96 19.48
N LYS A 401 -8.47 -16.16 19.89
CA LYS A 401 -7.81 -17.40 19.50
C LYS A 401 -7.89 -17.61 17.98
N GLU A 402 -9.08 -17.49 17.40
CA GLU A 402 -9.27 -17.67 15.95
C GLU A 402 -8.62 -16.55 15.13
N LEU A 403 -8.55 -15.32 15.65
CA LEU A 403 -7.86 -14.20 15.00
C LEU A 403 -6.34 -14.44 14.90
N LYS A 404 -5.73 -15.15 15.85
CA LYS A 404 -4.33 -15.57 15.73
C LYS A 404 -4.15 -16.51 14.54
N GLU A 405 -5.03 -17.50 14.38
CA GLU A 405 -5.00 -18.41 13.23
C GLU A 405 -5.18 -17.65 11.91
N VAL A 406 -6.09 -16.67 11.87
CA VAL A 406 -6.24 -15.78 10.70
C VAL A 406 -4.95 -15.05 10.38
N LYS A 407 -4.27 -14.46 11.38
CA LYS A 407 -3.00 -13.75 11.17
C LYS A 407 -1.91 -14.66 10.62
N GLU A 408 -1.80 -15.89 11.09
CA GLU A 408 -0.86 -16.88 10.57
C GLU A 408 -1.16 -17.21 9.10
N LEU A 409 -2.42 -17.41 8.74
CA LEU A 409 -2.84 -17.65 7.35
C LEU A 409 -2.54 -16.45 6.44
N LEU A 410 -2.84 -15.24 6.89
CA LEU A 410 -2.52 -14.01 6.16
C LEU A 410 -1.01 -13.86 5.99
N TYR A 411 -0.23 -14.12 7.04
CA TYR A 411 1.23 -14.09 6.98
C TYR A 411 1.78 -15.11 5.97
N PHE A 412 1.26 -16.34 5.97
CA PHE A 412 1.64 -17.38 5.03
C PHE A 412 1.44 -16.94 3.57
N VAL A 413 0.32 -16.29 3.27
CA VAL A 413 0.02 -15.74 1.93
C VAL A 413 0.93 -14.56 1.61
N ARG A 414 1.10 -13.59 2.52
CA ARG A 414 1.95 -12.40 2.33
C ARG A 414 3.40 -12.76 2.02
N MET A 415 3.94 -13.77 2.70
CA MET A 415 5.30 -14.26 2.49
C MET A 415 5.46 -15.13 1.22
N LYS A 416 4.38 -15.35 0.46
CA LYS A 416 4.34 -16.21 -0.73
C LYS A 416 4.74 -17.66 -0.44
N ASN A 417 4.56 -18.12 0.80
CA ASN A 417 4.89 -19.49 1.20
C ASN A 417 4.04 -20.52 0.45
N ASN A 418 2.82 -20.14 0.04
CA ASN A 418 1.96 -20.94 -0.84
C ASN A 418 2.67 -21.32 -2.15
N ARG A 419 3.39 -20.38 -2.77
CA ARG A 419 4.11 -20.62 -4.02
C ARG A 419 5.30 -21.55 -3.80
N VAL A 420 6.08 -21.30 -2.77
CA VAL A 420 7.21 -22.15 -2.38
C VAL A 420 6.72 -23.58 -2.15
N LEU A 421 5.65 -23.74 -1.38
CA LEU A 421 5.09 -25.06 -1.09
C LEU A 421 4.62 -25.79 -2.35
N ALA A 422 3.96 -25.09 -3.29
CA ALA A 422 3.53 -25.66 -4.56
C ALA A 422 4.72 -26.10 -5.44
N GLU A 423 5.74 -25.25 -5.59
CA GLU A 423 6.96 -25.56 -6.35
C GLU A 423 7.65 -26.81 -5.77
N GLU A 424 7.74 -26.90 -4.45
CA GLU A 424 8.36 -28.03 -3.75
C GLU A 424 7.54 -29.32 -3.85
N TYR A 425 6.21 -29.22 -3.78
CA TYR A 425 5.34 -30.37 -4.01
C TYR A 425 5.52 -30.96 -5.42
N TYR A 426 5.56 -30.10 -6.46
CA TYR A 426 5.79 -30.55 -7.82
C TYR A 426 7.18 -31.15 -8.03
N TYR A 427 8.20 -30.62 -7.34
CA TYR A 427 9.52 -31.23 -7.31
C TYR A 427 9.45 -32.66 -6.75
N LEU A 428 8.83 -32.84 -5.58
CA LEU A 428 8.72 -34.15 -4.93
C LEU A 428 7.90 -35.15 -5.75
N LYS A 429 6.79 -34.74 -6.36
CA LYS A 429 5.94 -35.60 -7.22
C LYS A 429 6.65 -36.14 -8.44
N LYS A 430 7.67 -35.43 -8.95
CA LYS A 430 8.47 -35.88 -10.10
C LYS A 430 9.52 -36.93 -9.72
N ILE A 431 9.79 -37.13 -8.43
CA ILE A 431 10.71 -38.17 -7.96
C ILE A 431 10.04 -39.53 -8.08
N SER A 432 10.67 -40.44 -8.80
CA SER A 432 10.34 -41.86 -8.79
C SER A 432 11.51 -42.62 -8.21
N LEU A 433 11.23 -43.44 -7.20
CA LEU A 433 12.19 -44.32 -6.55
C LEU A 433 11.73 -45.77 -6.72
N PRO A 434 12.64 -46.70 -7.03
CA PRO A 434 12.31 -48.12 -7.14
C PRO A 434 11.95 -48.70 -5.76
N LEU A 435 11.44 -49.94 -5.75
CA LEU A 435 10.98 -50.60 -4.52
C LEU A 435 12.12 -51.09 -3.61
N ARG A 436 13.26 -51.50 -4.17
CA ARG A 436 14.36 -52.12 -3.43
C ARG A 436 15.61 -51.25 -3.45
N GLY A 437 16.29 -51.10 -2.32
CA GLY A 437 17.58 -50.41 -2.17
C GLY A 437 17.49 -48.90 -1.92
N TYR A 438 16.29 -48.35 -1.78
CA TYR A 438 16.02 -46.91 -1.53
C TYR A 438 14.89 -46.72 -0.52
N GLU A 439 14.69 -47.71 0.35
CA GLU A 439 13.62 -47.76 1.33
C GLU A 439 13.62 -46.49 2.20
N ASP A 440 14.79 -46.07 2.69
CA ASP A 440 14.95 -44.87 3.51
C ASP A 440 14.54 -43.58 2.79
N LEU A 441 15.02 -43.40 1.54
CA LEU A 441 14.66 -42.23 0.72
C LEU A 441 13.17 -42.23 0.37
N ARG A 442 12.60 -43.40 0.11
CA ARG A 442 11.18 -43.55 -0.20
C ARG A 442 10.32 -43.25 1.03
N MET A 443 10.71 -43.73 2.20
CA MET A 443 10.03 -43.41 3.45
C MET A 443 10.10 -41.92 3.78
N ALA A 444 11.25 -41.29 3.56
CA ALA A 444 11.41 -39.84 3.70
C ALA A 444 10.51 -39.07 2.72
N LEU A 445 10.50 -39.45 1.44
CA LEU A 445 9.63 -38.85 0.41
C LEU A 445 8.14 -38.98 0.77
N ILE A 446 7.70 -40.17 1.17
CA ILE A 446 6.32 -40.41 1.60
C ILE A 446 5.98 -39.57 2.84
N THR A 447 6.92 -39.44 3.78
CA THR A 447 6.73 -38.63 4.98
C THR A 447 6.55 -37.16 4.64
N LEU A 448 7.38 -36.62 3.75
CA LEU A 448 7.26 -35.24 3.27
C LEU A 448 5.93 -35.01 2.55
N LEU A 449 5.55 -35.90 1.63
CA LEU A 449 4.26 -35.82 0.94
C LEU A 449 3.07 -35.92 1.90
N LYS A 450 3.16 -36.77 2.95
CA LYS A 450 2.14 -36.86 4.00
C LYS A 450 2.04 -35.56 4.81
N LYS A 451 3.16 -34.89 5.11
CA LYS A 451 3.13 -33.58 5.77
C LYS A 451 2.42 -32.54 4.93
N ILE A 452 2.65 -32.51 3.61
CA ILE A 452 1.92 -31.64 2.68
C ILE A 452 0.42 -31.98 2.66
N SER A 453 0.07 -33.28 2.72
CA SER A 453 -1.33 -33.71 2.83
C SER A 453 -2.00 -33.30 4.14
N ASN A 454 -1.26 -32.84 5.15
CA ASN A 454 -1.82 -32.19 6.34
C ASN A 454 -1.66 -30.67 6.23
N LEU A 455 -2.21 -30.11 5.15
CA LEU A 455 -1.94 -28.75 4.71
C LEU A 455 -2.34 -27.71 5.76
N LYS A 456 -3.45 -27.92 6.47
CA LYS A 456 -3.90 -27.03 7.55
C LYS A 456 -2.83 -26.79 8.62
N VAL A 457 -2.19 -27.85 9.10
CA VAL A 457 -1.14 -27.74 10.13
C VAL A 457 0.09 -27.01 9.62
N MET A 458 0.36 -27.13 8.32
CA MET A 458 1.48 -26.48 7.64
C MET A 458 1.24 -24.98 7.40
N VAL A 459 0.03 -24.58 6.99
CA VAL A 459 -0.28 -23.17 6.70
C VAL A 459 -0.61 -22.35 7.95
N SER A 460 -1.09 -23.00 9.02
CA SER A 460 -1.55 -22.32 10.24
C SER A 460 -0.45 -22.16 11.31
N ASN A 461 0.77 -22.64 11.04
CA ASN A 461 1.89 -22.55 11.97
C ASN A 461 3.23 -22.39 11.22
N GLN A 462 3.87 -21.24 11.41
CA GLN A 462 5.13 -20.91 10.77
C GLN A 462 6.28 -21.86 11.12
N GLU A 463 6.36 -22.38 12.35
CA GLU A 463 7.42 -23.29 12.79
C GLU A 463 7.32 -24.63 12.07
N ASN A 464 6.10 -25.14 11.88
CA ASN A 464 5.86 -26.36 11.12
C ASN A 464 6.30 -26.22 9.66
N PHE A 465 6.02 -25.07 9.04
CA PHE A 465 6.47 -24.79 7.68
C PHE A 465 8.00 -24.70 7.57
N LYS A 466 8.66 -24.01 8.51
CA LYS A 466 10.13 -23.92 8.56
C LYS A 466 10.77 -25.30 8.75
N SER A 467 10.28 -26.08 9.73
CA SER A 467 10.74 -27.44 9.98
C SER A 467 10.56 -28.33 8.75
N PHE A 468 9.44 -28.21 8.02
CA PHE A 468 9.25 -28.90 6.75
C PHE A 468 10.31 -28.54 5.70
N LEU A 469 10.65 -27.25 5.54
CA LEU A 469 11.67 -26.82 4.59
C LEU A 469 13.07 -27.35 4.95
N GLU A 470 13.40 -27.41 6.24
CA GLU A 470 14.67 -27.99 6.71
C GLU A 470 14.76 -29.49 6.40
N GLU A 471 13.72 -30.25 6.71
CA GLU A 471 13.64 -31.67 6.39
C GLU A 471 13.68 -31.92 4.87
N LEU A 472 13.00 -31.08 4.11
CA LEU A 472 13.01 -31.11 2.65
C LEU A 472 14.40 -30.86 2.09
N SER A 473 15.14 -29.88 2.63
CA SER A 473 16.53 -29.61 2.24
C SER A 473 17.41 -30.83 2.51
N GLN A 474 17.32 -31.41 3.70
CA GLN A 474 18.07 -32.62 4.04
C GLN A 474 17.70 -33.81 3.15
N PHE A 475 16.43 -33.94 2.77
CA PHE A 475 15.99 -34.94 1.81
C PHE A 475 16.57 -34.69 0.42
N LYS A 476 16.48 -33.46 -0.11
CA LYS A 476 17.04 -33.08 -1.41
C LYS A 476 18.53 -33.38 -1.47
N ASP A 477 19.30 -33.04 -0.43
CA ASP A 477 20.74 -33.29 -0.39
C ASP A 477 21.07 -34.80 -0.44
N ARG A 478 20.35 -35.61 0.33
CA ARG A 478 20.52 -37.08 0.30
C ARG A 478 20.13 -37.65 -1.06
N TYR A 479 19.01 -37.20 -1.61
CA TYR A 479 18.52 -37.61 -2.93
C TYR A 479 19.53 -37.28 -4.03
N LYS A 480 20.01 -36.03 -4.07
CA LYS A 480 21.02 -35.57 -5.04
C LYS A 480 22.29 -36.40 -4.97
N LYS A 481 22.83 -36.61 -3.77
CA LYS A 481 24.03 -37.43 -3.57
C LYS A 481 23.86 -38.83 -4.15
N GLN A 482 22.70 -39.46 -3.90
CA GLN A 482 22.40 -40.78 -4.45
C GLN A 482 22.22 -40.74 -5.98
N TYR A 483 21.46 -39.78 -6.49
CA TYR A 483 21.23 -39.60 -7.94
C TYR A 483 22.55 -39.40 -8.68
N LEU A 484 23.41 -38.50 -8.22
CA LEU A 484 24.72 -38.21 -8.83
C LEU A 484 25.62 -39.44 -8.84
N LYS A 485 25.70 -40.17 -7.71
CA LYS A 485 26.53 -41.37 -7.59
C LYS A 485 26.16 -42.42 -8.63
N GLU A 486 24.87 -42.70 -8.79
CA GLU A 486 24.41 -43.71 -9.74
C GLU A 486 24.41 -43.22 -11.18
N HIS A 487 24.04 -41.96 -11.41
CA HIS A 487 24.13 -41.34 -12.73
C HIS A 487 25.58 -41.40 -13.25
N LEU A 488 26.57 -41.07 -12.43
CA LEU A 488 27.98 -41.17 -12.81
C LEU A 488 28.41 -42.61 -13.08
N LYS A 489 27.95 -43.57 -12.27
CA LYS A 489 28.20 -45.00 -12.51
C LYS A 489 27.63 -45.44 -13.86
N TYR A 490 26.37 -45.09 -14.12
CA TYR A 490 25.68 -45.36 -15.38
C TYR A 490 26.42 -44.76 -16.58
N GLN A 491 26.85 -43.50 -16.51
CA GLN A 491 27.60 -42.85 -17.59
C GLN A 491 28.98 -43.49 -17.79
N ARG A 492 29.68 -43.93 -16.73
CA ARG A 492 30.94 -44.69 -16.86
C ARG A 492 30.75 -46.03 -17.56
N GLU A 493 29.68 -46.75 -17.22
CA GLU A 493 29.31 -48.02 -17.88
C GLU A 493 29.01 -47.81 -19.36
N LEU A 494 28.26 -46.75 -19.71
CA LEU A 494 27.98 -46.36 -21.09
C LEU A 494 29.26 -46.04 -21.87
N VAL A 495 30.17 -45.25 -21.30
CA VAL A 495 31.46 -44.91 -21.93
C VAL A 495 32.28 -46.18 -22.16
N SER A 496 32.43 -47.02 -21.13
CA SER A 496 33.18 -48.28 -21.23
C SER A 496 32.60 -49.23 -22.28
N PHE A 497 31.27 -49.35 -22.32
CA PHE A 497 30.58 -50.17 -23.32
C PHE A 497 30.82 -49.62 -24.74
N THR A 498 30.70 -48.31 -24.92
CA THR A 498 30.88 -47.66 -26.22
C THR A 498 32.31 -47.80 -26.73
N GLU A 499 33.31 -47.70 -25.85
CA GLU A 499 34.71 -47.95 -26.18
C GLU A 499 34.95 -49.39 -26.61
N LYS A 500 34.43 -50.38 -25.85
CA LYS A 500 34.53 -51.79 -26.21
C LYS A 500 33.84 -52.08 -27.55
N LEU A 501 32.67 -51.50 -27.80
CA LEU A 501 31.96 -51.63 -29.08
C LEU A 501 32.79 -51.08 -30.24
N ARG A 502 33.38 -49.89 -30.09
CA ARG A 502 34.24 -49.27 -31.11
C ARG A 502 35.53 -50.04 -31.36
N SER A 503 36.03 -50.77 -30.36
CA SER A 503 37.22 -51.62 -30.50
C SER A 503 36.98 -52.90 -31.33
N LEU A 504 35.71 -53.28 -31.57
CA LEU A 504 35.40 -54.44 -32.40
C LEU A 504 35.76 -54.16 -33.86
N LYS A 505 36.57 -55.04 -34.46
CA LYS A 505 36.95 -54.97 -35.89
C LYS A 505 35.72 -54.94 -36.80
N GLU A 506 34.67 -55.65 -36.42
CA GLU A 506 33.39 -55.70 -37.15
C GLU A 506 32.65 -54.36 -37.14
N TYR A 507 32.74 -53.62 -36.03
CA TYR A 507 32.13 -52.29 -35.92
C TYR A 507 32.84 -51.29 -36.82
N GLU A 508 34.18 -51.27 -36.76
CA GLU A 508 34.98 -50.37 -37.58
C GLU A 508 34.83 -50.67 -39.07
N ALA A 509 34.83 -51.95 -39.46
CA ALA A 509 34.59 -52.35 -40.83
C ALA A 509 33.20 -51.92 -41.34
N LEU A 510 32.15 -52.11 -40.55
CA LEU A 510 30.81 -51.66 -40.93
C LEU A 510 30.73 -50.13 -41.01
N ARG A 511 31.43 -49.42 -40.12
CA ARG A 511 31.55 -47.94 -40.15
C ARG A 511 32.18 -47.47 -41.43
N LEU A 512 33.30 -48.06 -41.82
CA LEU A 512 34.01 -47.76 -43.04
C LEU A 512 33.18 -48.08 -44.29
N LEU A 513 32.57 -49.27 -44.35
CA LEU A 513 31.67 -49.68 -45.44
C LEU A 513 30.44 -48.77 -45.57
N SER A 514 29.92 -48.25 -44.47
CA SER A 514 28.81 -47.29 -44.50
C SER A 514 29.16 -45.95 -45.17
N GLY A 515 30.45 -45.68 -45.41
CA GLY A 515 30.94 -44.56 -46.21
C GLY A 515 30.88 -44.79 -47.73
N ILE A 516 30.45 -45.96 -48.21
CA ILE A 516 30.24 -46.22 -49.64
C ILE A 516 28.94 -45.54 -50.08
N LYS A 517 29.03 -44.49 -50.90
CA LYS A 517 27.88 -43.61 -51.19
C LYS A 517 26.76 -44.29 -51.98
N VAL A 518 27.12 -45.20 -52.89
CA VAL A 518 26.21 -45.79 -53.89
C VAL A 518 25.45 -47.01 -53.34
N ILE A 519 25.98 -47.66 -52.30
CA ILE A 519 25.42 -48.91 -51.77
C ILE A 519 24.61 -48.62 -50.52
N ARG A 520 23.36 -49.08 -50.51
CA ARG A 520 22.49 -49.08 -49.33
C ARG A 520 22.19 -50.51 -48.93
N VAL A 521 22.34 -50.79 -47.63
CA VAL A 521 22.03 -52.08 -47.01
C VAL A 521 21.04 -51.87 -45.86
N ALA A 522 20.25 -52.91 -45.58
CA ALA A 522 19.31 -52.90 -44.46
C ALA A 522 20.05 -52.88 -43.12
N TYR A 523 21.08 -53.73 -42.95
CA TYR A 523 21.88 -53.81 -41.72
C TYR A 523 23.07 -52.84 -41.74
N ASN A 524 22.80 -51.53 -41.73
CA ASN A 524 23.84 -50.51 -41.55
C ASN A 524 24.02 -50.11 -40.07
N ILE A 525 24.85 -49.11 -39.79
CA ILE A 525 25.09 -48.63 -38.41
C ILE A 525 23.82 -48.09 -37.73
N LYS A 526 22.87 -47.50 -38.48
CA LYS A 526 21.71 -46.83 -37.89
C LYS A 526 20.80 -47.79 -37.09
N PRO A 527 20.37 -48.95 -37.62
CA PRO A 527 19.62 -49.95 -36.84
C PRO A 527 20.36 -50.42 -35.58
N ILE A 528 21.67 -50.59 -35.65
CA ILE A 528 22.49 -51.06 -34.51
C ILE A 528 22.60 -49.97 -33.45
N LYS A 529 22.77 -48.71 -33.88
CA LYS A 529 22.71 -47.56 -32.98
C LYS A 529 21.34 -47.47 -32.31
N LYS A 530 20.24 -47.60 -33.07
CA LYS A 530 18.88 -47.61 -32.53
C LYS A 530 18.67 -48.74 -31.51
N TYR A 531 19.21 -49.92 -31.78
CA TYR A 531 19.20 -51.03 -30.82
C TYR A 531 19.94 -50.65 -29.53
N ILE A 532 21.16 -50.10 -29.62
CA ILE A 532 21.93 -49.65 -28.46
C ILE A 532 21.22 -48.53 -27.69
N ASP A 533 20.65 -47.55 -28.39
CA ASP A 533 19.91 -46.42 -27.81
C ASP A 533 18.68 -46.90 -27.00
N THR A 534 18.19 -48.13 -27.25
CA THR A 534 17.13 -48.76 -26.44
C THR A 534 17.61 -49.10 -25.02
N PHE A 535 18.89 -49.39 -24.84
CA PHE A 535 19.49 -49.74 -23.55
C PHE A 535 20.12 -48.54 -22.85
N PHE A 536 20.54 -47.55 -23.64
CA PHE A 536 21.16 -46.34 -23.12
C PHE A 536 20.53 -45.09 -23.73
N PRO A 537 19.63 -44.38 -23.03
CA PRO A 537 19.38 -42.98 -23.33
C PRO A 537 20.71 -42.21 -23.31
N GLY A 538 20.89 -41.30 -24.27
CA GLY A 538 22.20 -40.82 -24.73
C GLY A 538 23.14 -40.25 -23.64
N LYS A 539 24.41 -40.05 -24.03
CA LYS A 539 25.43 -39.48 -23.15
C LYS A 539 24.96 -38.14 -22.56
N CYS A 540 25.07 -38.00 -21.24
CA CYS A 540 24.72 -36.76 -20.56
C CYS A 540 25.66 -35.62 -20.99
N GLN A 541 25.08 -34.47 -21.32
CA GLN A 541 25.79 -33.23 -21.72
C GLN A 541 25.63 -32.10 -20.69
N VAL A 542 25.09 -32.40 -19.50
CA VAL A 542 24.89 -31.40 -18.46
C VAL A 542 26.19 -31.19 -17.70
N ASP A 543 26.76 -29.99 -17.79
CA ASP A 543 28.03 -29.65 -17.13
C ASP A 543 27.91 -29.56 -15.60
N ASN A 544 26.82 -28.97 -15.09
CA ASN A 544 26.55 -28.84 -13.66
C ASN A 544 25.24 -29.54 -13.27
N LEU A 545 25.31 -30.86 -13.13
CA LEU A 545 24.15 -31.67 -12.77
C LEU A 545 23.64 -31.38 -11.34
N ASP A 546 24.52 -31.01 -10.41
CA ASP A 546 24.12 -30.74 -9.03
C ASP A 546 23.16 -29.54 -8.92
N GLN A 547 23.50 -28.43 -9.57
CA GLN A 547 22.63 -27.24 -9.65
C GLN A 547 21.33 -27.50 -10.42
N LEU A 548 21.37 -28.38 -11.43
CA LEU A 548 20.15 -28.76 -12.15
C LEU A 548 19.20 -29.51 -11.21
N LEU A 549 19.75 -30.37 -10.34
CA LEU A 549 18.99 -31.15 -9.38
C LEU A 549 18.34 -30.32 -8.27
N ASP A 550 18.75 -29.06 -8.06
CA ASP A 550 17.99 -28.13 -7.20
C ASP A 550 16.60 -27.81 -7.74
N LYS A 551 16.49 -27.70 -9.07
CA LYS A 551 15.29 -27.22 -9.77
C LYS A 551 14.43 -28.35 -10.30
N GLN A 552 15.04 -29.47 -10.68
CA GLN A 552 14.32 -30.63 -11.21
C GLN A 552 14.96 -31.92 -10.72
N PRO A 553 14.17 -32.93 -10.29
CA PRO A 553 14.75 -34.12 -9.66
C PRO A 553 15.45 -35.07 -10.64
N ARG A 554 15.37 -34.85 -11.95
CA ARG A 554 15.98 -35.72 -12.96
C ARG A 554 16.75 -34.94 -14.00
N CYS A 555 17.79 -35.56 -14.53
CA CYS A 555 18.49 -35.07 -15.70
C CYS A 555 17.66 -35.28 -16.97
N ASN A 556 17.80 -34.39 -17.94
CA ASN A 556 17.16 -34.52 -19.25
C ASN A 556 17.80 -35.62 -20.13
N CYS A 557 18.89 -36.26 -19.67
CA CYS A 557 19.54 -37.36 -20.39
C CYS A 557 18.77 -38.68 -20.31
N GLY A 558 17.59 -38.72 -19.67
CA GLY A 558 16.72 -39.90 -19.62
C GLY A 558 17.04 -40.91 -18.51
N PHE A 559 18.07 -40.68 -17.69
CA PHE A 559 18.42 -41.56 -16.57
C PHE A 559 17.42 -41.43 -15.39
N SER A 560 16.93 -42.56 -14.90
CA SER A 560 16.15 -42.64 -13.65
C SER A 560 16.83 -43.53 -12.61
N LEU A 561 16.73 -43.13 -11.33
CA LEU A 561 17.24 -43.93 -10.22
C LEU A 561 16.57 -45.32 -10.18
N GLY A 562 17.37 -46.35 -9.91
CA GLY A 562 16.89 -47.73 -9.89
C GLY A 562 16.80 -48.41 -11.26
N GLU A 563 17.04 -47.71 -12.36
CA GLU A 563 17.18 -48.35 -13.66
C GLU A 563 18.47 -49.18 -13.66
N VAL A 564 18.29 -50.50 -13.65
CA VAL A 564 19.41 -51.41 -13.92
C VAL A 564 19.66 -51.35 -15.41
N SER A 565 20.71 -50.63 -15.81
CA SER A 565 21.22 -50.65 -17.18
C SER A 565 21.58 -52.09 -17.54
N THR A 566 20.70 -52.76 -18.27
CA THR A 566 21.03 -54.06 -18.87
C THR A 566 21.97 -53.79 -20.03
N ILE A 567 23.28 -53.83 -19.76
CA ILE A 567 24.29 -53.64 -20.79
C ILE A 567 24.10 -54.75 -21.85
N PRO A 568 23.79 -54.41 -23.11
CA PRO A 568 23.57 -55.42 -24.13
C PRO A 568 24.89 -56.18 -24.37
N SER A 569 24.81 -57.51 -24.42
CA SER A 569 26.00 -58.33 -24.63
C SER A 569 26.60 -58.05 -26.01
N LEU A 570 27.90 -57.76 -26.05
CA LEU A 570 28.66 -57.62 -27.30
C LEU A 570 28.58 -58.90 -28.15
N GLN A 571 28.39 -60.06 -27.54
CA GLN A 571 28.18 -61.33 -28.27
C GLN A 571 26.86 -61.34 -29.06
N LYS A 572 25.84 -60.58 -28.64
CA LYS A 572 24.59 -60.42 -29.40
C LYS A 572 24.71 -59.37 -30.51
N ILE A 573 25.52 -58.33 -30.29
CA ILE A 573 25.73 -57.23 -31.25
C ILE A 573 26.67 -57.66 -32.39
N LYS A 574 27.71 -58.44 -32.08
CA LYS A 574 28.73 -58.88 -33.04
C LYS A 574 28.13 -59.60 -34.28
N PRO A 575 27.19 -60.56 -34.14
CA PRO A 575 26.50 -61.16 -35.29
C PRO A 575 25.71 -60.15 -36.13
N MET A 576 25.10 -59.14 -35.51
CA MET A 576 24.37 -58.08 -36.24
C MET A 576 25.32 -57.21 -37.07
N LEU A 577 26.49 -56.87 -36.50
CA LEU A 577 27.55 -56.16 -37.22
C LEU A 577 28.06 -56.98 -38.41
N LEU A 578 28.37 -58.25 -38.20
CA LEU A 578 28.80 -59.17 -39.25
C LEU A 578 27.76 -59.33 -40.36
N LYS A 579 26.47 -59.38 -40.02
CA LYS A 579 25.37 -59.43 -41.00
C LYS A 579 25.38 -58.19 -41.90
N GLY A 580 25.61 -57.02 -41.34
CA GLY A 580 25.76 -55.78 -42.10
C GLY A 580 26.97 -55.77 -43.03
N VAL A 581 28.12 -56.21 -42.54
CA VAL A 581 29.35 -56.38 -43.34
C VAL A 581 29.11 -57.36 -44.49
N LYS A 582 28.41 -58.47 -44.21
CA LYS A 582 27.94 -59.46 -45.20
C LYS A 582 27.07 -58.87 -46.28
N GLU A 583 26.14 -58.01 -45.91
CA GLU A 583 25.25 -57.38 -46.87
C GLU A 583 26.01 -56.42 -47.80
N TYR A 584 26.93 -55.61 -47.28
CA TYR A 584 27.75 -54.70 -48.08
C TYR A 584 28.65 -55.44 -49.07
N ILE A 585 29.37 -56.47 -48.61
CA ILE A 585 30.26 -57.25 -49.49
C ILE A 585 29.44 -57.97 -50.55
N LYS A 586 28.30 -58.60 -50.18
CA LYS A 586 27.42 -59.24 -51.16
C LYS A 586 26.91 -58.26 -52.22
N LYS A 587 26.57 -57.02 -51.82
CA LYS A 587 26.19 -55.96 -52.76
C LYS A 587 27.34 -55.59 -53.69
N LEU A 588 28.56 -55.41 -53.18
CA LEU A 588 29.75 -55.11 -54.00
C LEU A 588 30.03 -56.17 -55.08
N HIS A 589 29.68 -57.44 -54.82
CA HIS A 589 29.87 -58.56 -55.77
C HIS A 589 28.71 -58.75 -56.75
N THR A 590 27.67 -57.92 -56.70
CA THR A 590 26.59 -58.00 -57.69
C THR A 590 27.11 -57.64 -59.09
N PRO A 591 26.56 -58.22 -60.18
CA PRO A 591 27.08 -58.02 -61.53
C PRO A 591 27.29 -56.54 -61.89
N LYS A 592 26.35 -55.68 -61.48
CA LYS A 592 26.38 -54.22 -61.70
C LYS A 592 27.64 -53.55 -61.15
N PHE A 593 28.09 -53.92 -59.97
CA PHE A 593 29.26 -53.29 -59.33
C PHE A 593 30.54 -54.06 -59.61
N LYS A 594 30.43 -55.37 -59.86
CA LYS A 594 31.56 -56.24 -60.18
C LYS A 594 32.28 -55.81 -61.46
N SER A 595 31.55 -55.41 -62.51
CA SER A 595 32.15 -54.89 -63.75
C SER A 595 32.98 -53.62 -63.48
N LEU A 596 32.38 -52.63 -62.80
CA LEU A 596 33.04 -51.36 -62.47
C LEU A 596 34.30 -51.54 -61.62
N ILE A 597 34.25 -52.48 -60.67
CA ILE A 597 35.39 -52.85 -59.84
C ILE A 597 36.48 -53.53 -60.69
N GLN A 598 36.12 -54.42 -61.62
CA GLN A 598 37.07 -55.06 -62.53
C GLN A 598 37.74 -54.06 -63.47
N ASP A 599 37.00 -53.12 -64.03
CA ASP A 599 37.55 -52.06 -64.90
C ASP A 599 38.57 -51.19 -64.15
N TYR A 600 38.25 -50.84 -62.91
CA TYR A 600 39.19 -50.11 -62.05
C TYR A 600 40.46 -50.95 -61.75
N ILE A 601 40.30 -52.24 -61.45
CA ILE A 601 41.42 -53.15 -61.17
C ILE A 601 42.32 -53.33 -62.40
N GLN A 602 41.76 -53.41 -63.61
CA GLN A 602 42.56 -53.47 -64.84
C GLN A 602 43.43 -52.22 -65.01
N LYS A 603 42.89 -51.04 -64.71
CA LYS A 603 43.63 -49.76 -64.77
C LYS A 603 44.63 -49.59 -63.63
N LYS A 604 44.41 -50.25 -62.48
CA LYS A 604 45.26 -50.18 -61.28
C LYS A 604 45.45 -51.57 -60.66
N PRO A 605 46.32 -52.41 -61.26
CA PRO A 605 46.50 -53.79 -60.83
C PRO A 605 47.08 -53.92 -59.41
N ASP A 606 47.87 -52.94 -58.95
CA ASP A 606 48.47 -52.93 -57.61
C ASP A 606 47.54 -52.37 -56.50
N SER A 607 46.27 -52.12 -56.82
CA SER A 607 45.30 -51.56 -55.86
C SER A 607 44.93 -52.53 -54.75
N LEU A 608 44.62 -52.00 -53.56
CA LEU A 608 44.09 -52.79 -52.44
C LEU A 608 42.74 -53.44 -52.81
N LEU A 609 41.99 -52.81 -53.71
CA LEU A 609 40.77 -53.36 -54.28
C LEU A 609 40.99 -54.67 -55.05
N ASN A 610 42.13 -54.84 -55.72
CA ASN A 610 42.47 -56.11 -56.39
C ASN A 610 42.69 -57.22 -55.36
N THR A 611 43.44 -56.94 -54.30
CA THR A 611 43.67 -57.87 -53.18
C THR A 611 42.36 -58.24 -52.48
N PHE A 612 41.47 -57.26 -52.29
CA PHE A 612 40.13 -57.46 -51.72
C PHE A 612 39.28 -58.36 -52.63
N ASN A 613 39.22 -58.08 -53.93
CA ASN A 613 38.38 -58.82 -54.89
C ASN A 613 38.83 -60.29 -55.09
N LYS A 614 40.13 -60.58 -54.93
CA LYS A 614 40.68 -61.94 -55.04
C LYS A 614 40.42 -62.82 -53.82
N CYS A 615 39.89 -62.26 -52.74
CA CYS A 615 39.71 -63.00 -51.49
C CYS A 615 38.35 -63.73 -51.47
N GLU A 616 38.34 -65.05 -51.68
CA GLU A 616 37.09 -65.84 -51.74
C GLU A 616 36.23 -65.74 -50.47
N LYS A 617 36.88 -65.65 -49.29
CA LYS A 617 36.22 -65.51 -47.98
C LYS A 617 36.49 -64.16 -47.35
N LEU A 618 36.01 -63.10 -47.99
CA LEU A 618 36.16 -61.71 -47.53
C LEU A 618 35.69 -61.45 -46.09
N TYR A 619 34.77 -62.26 -45.58
CA TYR A 619 34.29 -62.19 -44.20
C TYR A 619 35.31 -62.63 -43.15
N ASP A 620 36.30 -63.43 -43.54
CA ASP A 620 37.34 -63.91 -42.65
C ASP A 620 38.54 -62.93 -42.62
N LYS A 621 38.57 -61.97 -43.54
CA LYS A 621 39.62 -60.93 -43.66
C LYS A 621 39.05 -59.52 -43.53
N ILE A 622 38.22 -59.29 -42.52
CA ILE A 622 37.61 -57.98 -42.21
C ILE A 622 38.68 -56.87 -42.04
N GLU A 623 39.90 -57.24 -41.64
CA GLU A 623 41.05 -56.35 -41.49
C GLU A 623 41.48 -55.65 -42.79
N LEU A 624 41.13 -56.21 -43.96
CA LEU A 624 41.38 -55.56 -45.25
C LEU A 624 40.49 -54.32 -45.46
N ILE A 625 39.39 -54.19 -44.72
CA ILE A 625 38.48 -53.05 -44.79
C ILE A 625 39.08 -51.88 -44.02
N ASN A 626 39.78 -51.01 -44.76
CA ASN A 626 40.43 -49.82 -44.23
C ASN A 626 40.02 -48.56 -45.02
N PRO A 627 40.33 -47.33 -44.54
CA PRO A 627 39.95 -46.10 -45.22
C PRO A 627 40.46 -45.99 -46.66
N THR A 628 41.63 -46.57 -46.97
CA THR A 628 42.22 -46.57 -48.32
C THR A 628 41.39 -47.42 -49.27
N LEU A 629 41.01 -48.64 -48.85
CA LEU A 629 40.13 -49.50 -49.62
C LEU A 629 38.77 -48.82 -49.89
N ILE A 630 38.15 -48.20 -48.88
CA ILE A 630 36.86 -47.51 -49.08
C ILE A 630 36.99 -46.35 -50.08
N LYS A 631 38.12 -45.63 -50.08
CA LYS A 631 38.40 -44.60 -51.10
C LYS A 631 38.52 -45.20 -52.49
N GLU A 632 39.21 -46.33 -52.64
CA GLU A 632 39.32 -47.03 -53.93
C GLU A 632 37.98 -47.58 -54.40
N ILE A 633 37.18 -48.17 -53.52
CA ILE A 633 35.81 -48.63 -53.82
C ILE A 633 34.96 -47.45 -54.30
N ASN A 634 34.93 -46.34 -53.56
CA ASN A 634 34.16 -45.17 -53.99
C ASN A 634 34.66 -44.60 -55.32
N LYS A 635 35.97 -44.63 -55.59
CA LYS A 635 36.51 -44.23 -56.90
C LYS A 635 36.04 -45.16 -58.01
N ALA A 636 36.21 -46.48 -57.83
CA ALA A 636 35.77 -47.48 -58.79
C ALA A 636 34.27 -47.38 -59.09
N LEU A 637 33.45 -47.17 -58.05
CA LEU A 637 32.00 -47.02 -58.19
C LEU A 637 31.58 -45.65 -58.76
N ASN A 638 32.41 -44.62 -58.62
CA ASN A 638 32.21 -43.32 -59.25
C ASN A 638 32.74 -43.28 -60.70
N CYS A 639 33.46 -44.31 -61.17
CA CYS A 639 33.92 -44.39 -62.56
C CYS A 639 32.78 -44.61 -63.58
N THR A 640 31.52 -44.69 -63.14
CA THR A 640 30.36 -44.49 -64.02
C THR A 640 29.90 -43.05 -63.93
N TYR A 641 30.29 -42.24 -64.91
CA TYR A 641 29.77 -40.88 -65.07
C TYR A 641 28.28 -40.98 -65.43
N THR A 642 27.41 -40.80 -64.44
CA THR A 642 25.97 -40.64 -64.73
C THR A 642 25.78 -39.22 -65.23
N ILE A 643 25.83 -39.04 -66.55
CA ILE A 643 25.62 -37.73 -67.16
C ILE A 643 24.12 -37.56 -67.36
N LYS A 644 23.54 -36.64 -66.59
CA LYS A 644 22.15 -36.22 -66.77
C LYS A 644 22.08 -35.37 -68.03
N VAL A 645 21.32 -35.84 -69.01
CA VAL A 645 21.00 -35.12 -70.23
C VAL A 645 19.52 -34.80 -70.18
N SER A 646 19.16 -33.52 -70.19
CA SER A 646 17.76 -33.13 -70.18
C SER A 646 17.13 -33.33 -71.55
N TRP A 647 15.82 -33.54 -71.62
CA TRP A 647 15.11 -33.55 -72.90
C TRP A 647 15.28 -32.25 -73.69
N GLN A 648 15.53 -31.12 -73.03
CA GLN A 648 15.80 -29.84 -73.69
C GLN A 648 17.15 -29.86 -74.43
N ASP A 649 18.18 -30.50 -73.87
CA ASP A 649 19.50 -30.62 -74.48
C ASP A 649 19.49 -31.48 -75.76
N LEU A 650 18.58 -32.48 -75.82
CA LEU A 650 18.40 -33.36 -76.97
C LEU A 650 17.32 -32.88 -77.94
N GLY A 651 16.35 -32.11 -77.46
CA GLY A 651 15.16 -31.71 -78.19
C GLY A 651 15.44 -30.84 -79.41
N GLU A 652 16.53 -30.07 -79.40
CA GLU A 652 16.94 -29.28 -80.58
C GLU A 652 17.34 -30.16 -81.76
N SER A 653 18.03 -31.29 -81.51
CA SER A 653 18.42 -32.26 -82.55
C SER A 653 17.25 -33.10 -83.06
N LEU A 654 16.14 -33.10 -82.32
CA LEU A 654 14.91 -33.82 -82.65
C LEU A 654 13.79 -32.92 -83.20
N LYS A 655 14.03 -31.62 -83.43
CA LYS A 655 13.04 -30.73 -84.05
C LYS A 655 12.83 -31.10 -85.53
N GLY A 656 11.64 -31.61 -85.84
CA GLY A 656 11.20 -31.89 -87.21
C GLY A 656 10.24 -33.08 -87.29
N SER A 657 9.55 -33.25 -88.43
CA SER A 657 8.83 -34.48 -88.74
C SER A 657 9.75 -35.45 -89.45
N TYR A 658 9.96 -36.62 -88.87
CA TYR A 658 10.78 -37.67 -89.45
C TYR A 658 9.88 -38.80 -90.00
N PRO A 659 9.97 -39.11 -91.30
CA PRO A 659 9.32 -40.29 -91.86
C PRO A 659 9.87 -41.56 -91.21
N ALA A 660 9.04 -42.60 -91.06
CA ALA A 660 9.45 -43.86 -90.45
C ALA A 660 10.65 -44.54 -91.16
N SER A 661 10.86 -44.23 -92.45
CA SER A 661 12.00 -44.71 -93.25
C SER A 661 13.35 -44.11 -92.82
N ASN A 662 13.38 -43.07 -91.99
CA ASN A 662 14.59 -42.32 -91.64
C ASN A 662 14.96 -42.45 -90.15
N LEU A 663 14.43 -43.47 -89.46
CA LEU A 663 14.70 -43.70 -88.04
C LEU A 663 16.19 -43.91 -87.74
N ASP A 664 16.93 -44.56 -88.65
CA ASP A 664 18.38 -44.73 -88.51
C ASP A 664 19.10 -43.38 -88.53
N THR A 665 18.66 -42.45 -89.39
CA THR A 665 19.23 -41.09 -89.45
C THR A 665 18.93 -40.27 -88.19
N VAL A 666 17.79 -40.50 -87.54
CA VAL A 666 17.44 -39.87 -86.26
C VAL A 666 18.31 -40.43 -85.14
N LYS A 667 18.55 -41.75 -85.15
CA LYS A 667 19.45 -42.42 -84.21
C LYS A 667 20.87 -41.87 -84.32
N ASP A 668 21.42 -41.78 -85.54
CA ASP A 668 22.78 -41.27 -85.76
C ASP A 668 22.94 -39.82 -85.27
N LYS A 669 21.94 -38.96 -85.55
CA LYS A 669 21.93 -37.57 -85.06
C LYS A 669 21.84 -37.46 -83.53
N LEU A 670 21.08 -38.36 -82.90
CA LEU A 670 21.01 -38.43 -81.45
C LEU A 670 22.34 -38.89 -80.84
N GLU A 671 22.98 -39.90 -81.43
CA GLU A 671 24.30 -40.38 -81.00
C GLU A 671 25.36 -39.28 -81.12
N GLU A 672 25.43 -38.58 -82.26
CA GLU A 672 26.34 -37.43 -82.43
C GLU A 672 26.11 -36.33 -81.39
N ARG A 673 24.84 -35.98 -81.14
CA ARG A 673 24.51 -34.92 -80.17
C ARG A 673 24.87 -35.31 -78.76
N VAL A 674 24.61 -36.56 -78.38
CA VAL A 674 25.03 -37.09 -77.08
C VAL A 674 26.54 -37.00 -76.97
N ILE A 675 27.31 -37.46 -77.95
CA ILE A 675 28.79 -37.38 -77.95
C ILE A 675 29.27 -35.94 -77.81
N GLU A 676 28.61 -34.98 -78.45
CA GLU A 676 28.95 -33.56 -78.36
C GLU A 676 28.71 -32.99 -76.97
N ILE A 677 27.54 -33.28 -76.36
CA ILE A 677 27.21 -32.89 -74.98
C ILE A 677 28.23 -33.49 -73.99
N LEU A 678 28.67 -34.73 -74.24
CA LEU A 678 29.68 -35.41 -73.43
C LEU A 678 31.04 -34.70 -73.51
N LYS A 679 31.49 -34.34 -74.72
CA LYS A 679 32.74 -33.58 -74.94
C LYS A 679 32.69 -32.16 -74.36
N GLN A 680 31.53 -31.52 -74.32
CA GLN A 680 31.37 -30.17 -73.76
C GLN A 680 31.36 -30.17 -72.23
N LYS A 681 30.78 -31.20 -71.60
CA LYS A 681 30.65 -31.26 -70.13
C LYS A 681 31.91 -31.76 -69.41
N GLU A 682 32.78 -32.53 -70.07
CA GLU A 682 34.07 -32.92 -69.51
C GLU A 682 35.23 -32.60 -70.48
N SER A 683 36.16 -31.76 -70.03
CA SER A 683 37.31 -31.24 -70.80
C SER A 683 38.41 -32.27 -71.10
N SER A 684 38.08 -33.55 -71.24
CA SER A 684 39.03 -34.66 -71.34
C SER A 684 38.74 -35.54 -72.57
N ASN A 685 39.74 -35.71 -73.44
CA ASN A 685 39.67 -36.50 -74.67
C ASN A 685 39.63 -38.04 -74.45
N ASP A 686 39.77 -38.54 -73.22
CA ASP A 686 39.81 -39.99 -72.89
C ASP A 686 38.47 -40.53 -72.34
N LEU A 687 37.33 -40.07 -72.89
CA LEU A 687 36.01 -40.60 -72.53
C LEU A 687 35.77 -41.96 -73.20
N ASN A 688 35.77 -43.04 -72.41
CA ASN A 688 35.27 -44.33 -72.86
C ASN A 688 33.73 -44.32 -72.82
N LEU A 689 33.12 -44.17 -74.00
CA LEU A 689 31.67 -44.03 -74.22
C LEU A 689 30.86 -45.23 -73.70
N ASP A 690 31.46 -46.42 -73.64
CA ASP A 690 30.79 -47.65 -73.17
C ASP A 690 30.45 -47.62 -71.68
N ASN A 691 31.03 -46.70 -70.92
CA ASN A 691 30.86 -46.58 -69.46
C ASN A 691 29.90 -45.46 -69.05
N ILE A 692 29.23 -44.82 -70.02
CA ILE A 692 28.35 -43.68 -69.78
C ILE A 692 26.91 -44.18 -69.73
N ILE A 693 26.28 -44.01 -68.58
CA ILE A 693 24.84 -44.27 -68.42
C ILE A 693 24.11 -42.95 -68.58
N ILE A 694 23.43 -42.79 -69.72
CA ILE A 694 22.58 -41.63 -70.01
C ILE A 694 21.27 -41.81 -69.26
N ASN A 695 20.99 -40.87 -68.36
CA ASN A 695 19.71 -40.84 -67.66
C ASN A 695 18.90 -39.67 -68.23
N LEU A 696 17.88 -39.99 -69.03
CA LEU A 696 16.92 -39.03 -69.58
C LEU A 696 15.96 -38.62 -68.46
N ILE A 697 15.95 -37.34 -68.11
CA ILE A 697 15.09 -36.77 -67.06
C ILE A 697 14.11 -35.80 -67.68
#